data_AF-A0A3B9PUL5-F1
#
_entry.id   AF-A0A3B9PUL5-F1
#
_cell.length_a   1.000
_cell.length_b   1.000
_cell.length_c   1.000
_cell.angle_alpha   90.00
_cell.angle_beta   90.00
_cell.angle_gamma   90.00
#
_symmetry.space_group_name_H-M   'P 1'
#
loop_
_entity.id
_entity.type
_entity.pdbx_description
1 polymer ?
#
loop_
_entity_poly.entity_id
_entity_poly.type
_entity_poly.pdbx_seq_one_letter_code
_entity_poly.pdbx_strand_id
1 'polypeptide(L)'
;PATKYLNFDGAGSGLEITIQNTIVNGITITSANDAPERDPKSFVLSGSNDGESFVEIASGSIPVSRGRGKLKTMRFPNGKSFTNYRIVFPELVGEGNIPMQIAEFELLPKLEGSPIDDLIKEATKLLGQIDEVTQKVRYIVSRAHLVPLGEDRRAGMVFDSETMSYSMAWTNDQSLKASGMPFAGAHGAAAVVKESYNLFRTNMLPGWAKTKEMIKKDPRRQPYKSFPRMGTLPKDWAHFKGHYVHDGKAIFNYSVGEGSVLDMPGIVKQKGLTALTRTVQIENPTSSVMLLAENDDSQIEKTDQTFTVSLEGRACNFSLVDFSKGVKLFVWENLLLCEVPNGNSHFKVAMWAGDPAYQPAVQSASGKAEDLSKLTGGGPLQWGDRITVESELSDDQTNAYVVDKIGVPFNNPFEPKMRIGAFDFFKDGKTAAVCTWDGDVWIVSNIDEQLNKVSWKRFATGLHEPLGLKIVNEKIYTVGDNQITRFHDFNGDGEADFLENFNNDWENTEGFHAFCFDLHTDPEGNFYFAMGCPVRAGGRGFERMGKQHGSVIKVSPDGKDMSIYASGFRAPNGIGVGPNGEVTTGDNEGSFVPTAPLHWVKPGSFNGVVDAYHGTKKLKSSPILGYEIEYKDWKKYKANEREGFEHDPSEAPKPLVWMSKKRG
;
A
#
# COMPACT_ATOMS: atom_id res chain seq x y z
N PRO A 1 -9.60 20.43 -44.67
CA PRO A 1 -8.93 20.73 -45.96
C PRO A 1 -9.79 21.68 -46.79
N ALA A 2 -9.25 22.87 -47.13
CA ALA A 2 -9.95 23.88 -47.93
C ALA A 2 -9.83 23.61 -49.45
N THR A 3 -8.94 22.69 -49.85
CA THR A 3 -8.70 22.27 -51.23
C THR A 3 -8.99 20.78 -51.38
N LYS A 4 -9.34 20.37 -52.60
CA LYS A 4 -9.59 18.98 -52.96
C LYS A 4 -9.04 18.67 -54.35
N TYR A 5 -8.55 17.46 -54.53
CA TYR A 5 -8.31 16.86 -55.83
C TYR A 5 -9.60 16.19 -56.29
N LEU A 6 -10.12 16.61 -57.45
CA LEU A 6 -11.33 16.09 -58.07
C LEU A 6 -10.98 15.60 -59.47
N ASN A 7 -11.28 14.34 -59.76
CA ASN A 7 -11.00 13.73 -61.06
C ASN A 7 -12.32 13.26 -61.72
N PHE A 8 -12.60 13.79 -62.91
CA PHE A 8 -13.86 13.55 -63.62
C PHE A 8 -13.92 12.23 -64.39
N ASP A 9 -12.80 11.53 -64.52
CA ASP A 9 -12.78 10.16 -65.06
C ASP A 9 -13.38 9.15 -64.06
N GLY A 10 -13.55 9.55 -62.79
CA GLY A 10 -14.30 8.79 -61.80
C GLY A 10 -13.56 7.55 -61.28
N ALA A 11 -14.30 6.46 -61.09
CA ALA A 11 -13.75 5.17 -60.69
C ALA A 11 -12.67 4.70 -61.68
N GLY A 12 -11.52 4.26 -61.16
CA GLY A 12 -10.34 3.91 -61.97
C GLY A 12 -9.34 5.06 -62.19
N SER A 13 -9.65 6.27 -61.73
CA SER A 13 -8.71 7.39 -61.71
C SER A 13 -7.75 7.34 -60.51
N GLY A 14 -6.70 8.16 -60.54
CA GLY A 14 -5.61 8.03 -59.58
C GLY A 14 -4.57 9.15 -59.65
N LEU A 15 -3.45 8.94 -58.98
CA LEU A 15 -2.28 9.82 -58.97
C LEU A 15 -1.02 9.03 -59.29
N GLU A 16 -0.09 9.69 -59.97
CA GLU A 16 1.29 9.23 -60.10
C GLU A 16 2.22 10.21 -59.41
N ILE A 17 3.12 9.68 -58.60
CA ILE A 17 4.01 10.44 -57.75
C ILE A 17 5.42 9.91 -57.97
N THR A 18 6.29 10.76 -58.49
CA THR A 18 7.73 10.47 -58.59
C THR A 18 8.43 10.92 -57.32
N ILE A 19 9.15 9.99 -56.70
CA ILE A 19 9.96 10.21 -55.49
C ILE A 19 11.36 9.62 -55.67
N GLN A 20 12.25 9.86 -54.71
CA GLN A 20 13.51 9.13 -54.65
C GLN A 20 13.25 7.64 -54.40
N ASN A 21 14.10 6.76 -54.95
CA ASN A 21 13.94 5.30 -54.91
C ASN A 21 13.83 4.78 -53.46
N THR A 22 12.60 4.63 -52.98
CA THR A 22 12.31 4.38 -51.56
C THR A 22 11.31 3.25 -51.47
N ILE A 23 11.44 2.37 -50.47
CA ILE A 23 10.39 1.37 -50.18
C ILE A 23 9.27 2.09 -49.46
N VAL A 24 8.07 2.10 -50.05
CA VAL A 24 6.86 2.63 -49.42
C VAL A 24 6.04 1.45 -48.90
N ASN A 25 5.82 1.37 -47.60
CA ASN A 25 5.00 0.33 -46.96
C ASN A 25 3.73 0.90 -46.31
N GLY A 26 3.36 2.12 -46.66
CA GLY A 26 2.07 2.65 -46.28
C GLY A 26 1.68 3.85 -47.11
N ILE A 27 0.42 4.25 -46.99
CA ILE A 27 -0.12 5.46 -47.56
C ILE A 27 -1.04 6.14 -46.54
N THR A 28 -1.22 7.45 -46.69
CA THR A 28 -2.32 8.16 -46.03
C THR A 28 -3.25 8.78 -47.07
N ILE A 29 -4.55 8.83 -46.75
CA ILE A 29 -5.57 9.48 -47.57
C ILE A 29 -6.48 10.29 -46.66
N THR A 30 -6.74 11.55 -47.01
CA THR A 30 -7.73 12.37 -46.33
C THR A 30 -8.95 12.58 -47.24
N SER A 31 -10.16 12.28 -46.75
CA SER A 31 -11.41 12.51 -47.50
C SER A 31 -11.64 14.00 -47.79
N ALA A 32 -12.24 14.35 -48.93
CA ALA A 32 -12.62 15.73 -49.27
C ALA A 32 -13.73 16.30 -48.35
N ASN A 33 -14.28 17.48 -48.65
CA ASN A 33 -15.18 18.22 -47.74
C ASN A 33 -16.68 18.07 -48.00
N ASP A 34 -17.15 17.54 -49.14
CA ASP A 34 -18.57 17.61 -49.54
C ASP A 34 -19.22 16.24 -49.87
N ALA A 35 -19.05 15.68 -51.06
CA ALA A 35 -19.80 14.55 -51.64
C ALA A 35 -19.20 13.16 -51.28
N PRO A 36 -19.74 12.40 -50.30
CA PRO A 36 -19.09 11.18 -49.78
C PRO A 36 -19.17 10.00 -50.75
N GLU A 37 -20.16 10.01 -51.65
CA GLU A 37 -20.32 9.01 -52.70
C GLU A 37 -19.14 9.00 -53.69
N ARG A 38 -18.36 10.09 -53.74
CA ARG A 38 -17.20 10.27 -54.62
C ARG A 38 -15.88 9.84 -53.98
N ASP A 39 -15.89 9.46 -52.71
CA ASP A 39 -14.69 9.07 -52.00
C ASP A 39 -14.23 7.69 -52.50
N PRO A 40 -12.91 7.47 -52.64
CA PRO A 40 -12.37 6.16 -52.91
C PRO A 40 -12.81 5.13 -51.88
N LYS A 41 -13.36 4.02 -52.37
CA LYS A 41 -13.75 2.85 -51.55
C LYS A 41 -12.65 1.80 -51.53
N SER A 42 -11.85 1.72 -52.60
CA SER A 42 -10.71 0.82 -52.68
C SER A 42 -9.53 1.51 -53.34
N PHE A 43 -8.34 0.97 -53.13
CA PHE A 43 -7.12 1.44 -53.77
C PHE A 43 -6.31 0.29 -54.35
N VAL A 44 -5.50 0.63 -55.34
CA VAL A 44 -4.41 -0.18 -55.88
C VAL A 44 -3.20 0.73 -55.97
N LEU A 45 -2.19 0.46 -55.14
CA LEU A 45 -0.89 1.10 -55.20
C LEU A 45 0.07 0.21 -55.97
N SER A 46 0.74 0.79 -56.95
CA SER A 46 1.76 0.15 -57.78
C SER A 46 3.03 1.01 -57.81
N GLY A 47 4.16 0.38 -58.09
CA GLY A 47 5.45 1.05 -58.21
C GLY A 47 6.16 0.74 -59.53
N SER A 48 6.96 1.68 -60.01
CA SER A 48 7.79 1.57 -61.20
C SER A 48 9.15 2.23 -61.00
N ASN A 49 10.19 1.70 -61.64
CA ASN A 49 11.52 2.30 -61.68
C ASN A 49 11.88 2.91 -63.04
N ASP A 50 11.13 2.61 -64.10
CA ASP A 50 11.30 3.17 -65.44
C ASP A 50 10.24 4.24 -65.77
N GLY A 51 9.18 4.33 -64.98
CA GLY A 51 8.06 5.25 -65.20
C GLY A 51 7.04 4.76 -66.23
N GLU A 52 7.26 3.60 -66.85
CA GLU A 52 6.40 3.04 -67.90
C GLU A 52 5.71 1.75 -67.43
N SER A 53 6.47 0.84 -66.82
CA SER A 53 5.99 -0.47 -66.35
C SER A 53 5.75 -0.46 -64.84
N PHE A 54 4.49 -0.59 -64.42
CA PHE A 54 4.10 -0.56 -63.00
C PHE A 54 3.77 -1.96 -62.46
N VAL A 55 4.33 -2.27 -61.30
CA VAL A 55 4.09 -3.52 -60.56
C VAL A 55 3.22 -3.20 -59.35
N GLU A 56 2.10 -3.91 -59.19
CA GLU A 56 1.23 -3.75 -58.02
C GLU A 56 1.97 -4.11 -56.71
N ILE A 57 1.82 -3.25 -55.71
CA ILE A 57 2.43 -3.37 -54.39
C ILE A 57 1.38 -3.79 -53.38
N ALA A 58 0.25 -3.09 -53.34
CA ALA A 58 -0.82 -3.36 -52.41
C ALA A 58 -2.13 -2.84 -52.96
N SER A 59 -3.19 -3.59 -52.74
CA SER A 59 -4.56 -3.16 -52.97
C SER A 59 -5.43 -3.52 -51.77
N GLY A 60 -6.53 -2.79 -51.59
CA GLY A 60 -7.42 -3.04 -50.47
C GLY A 60 -8.55 -2.04 -50.35
N SER A 61 -9.46 -2.30 -49.42
CA SER A 61 -10.55 -1.39 -49.09
C SER A 61 -10.05 -0.22 -48.24
N ILE A 62 -10.55 0.97 -48.54
CA ILE A 62 -10.37 2.17 -47.71
C ILE A 62 -11.57 2.26 -46.75
N PRO A 63 -11.34 2.29 -45.43
CA PRO A 63 -12.43 2.38 -44.47
C PRO A 63 -13.23 3.68 -44.61
N VAL A 64 -14.55 3.57 -44.79
CA VAL A 64 -15.47 4.71 -44.85
C VAL A 64 -15.54 5.41 -43.48
N SER A 65 -15.35 6.73 -43.46
CA SER A 65 -15.42 7.52 -42.21
C SER A 65 -16.82 8.05 -41.94
N ARG A 66 -17.18 8.18 -40.66
CA ARG A 66 -18.27 9.08 -40.25
C ARG A 66 -17.72 10.52 -40.23
N GLY A 67 -18.13 11.33 -41.22
CA GLY A 67 -17.72 12.73 -41.37
C GLY A 67 -16.60 12.97 -42.39
N ARG A 68 -16.40 14.23 -42.77
CA ARG A 68 -15.49 14.68 -43.84
C ARG A 68 -14.12 15.13 -43.30
N GLY A 69 -13.09 15.19 -44.16
CA GLY A 69 -11.74 15.65 -43.79
C GLY A 69 -10.91 14.73 -42.88
N LYS A 70 -11.19 13.43 -42.83
CA LYS A 70 -10.50 12.49 -41.92
C LYS A 70 -9.34 11.77 -42.61
N LEU A 71 -8.17 11.79 -41.97
CA LEU A 71 -6.98 11.04 -42.38
C LEU A 71 -7.17 9.55 -42.14
N LYS A 72 -6.77 8.74 -43.11
CA LYS A 72 -6.69 7.28 -43.04
C LYS A 72 -5.31 6.83 -43.38
N THR A 73 -4.70 6.08 -42.48
CA THR A 73 -3.39 5.45 -42.69
C THR A 73 -3.58 3.99 -43.00
N MET A 74 -3.01 3.53 -44.11
CA MET A 74 -2.99 2.13 -44.50
C MET A 74 -1.53 1.71 -44.63
N ARG A 75 -1.09 0.80 -43.78
CA ARG A 75 0.23 0.15 -43.88
C ARG A 75 0.04 -1.20 -44.55
N PHE A 76 0.96 -1.57 -45.42
CA PHE A 76 0.95 -2.83 -46.14
C PHE A 76 2.38 -3.34 -46.30
N PRO A 77 2.57 -4.66 -46.34
CA PRO A 77 3.89 -5.22 -46.60
C PRO A 77 4.39 -4.78 -47.96
N ASN A 78 5.52 -4.09 -48.01
CA ASN A 78 6.25 -3.87 -49.23
C ASN A 78 7.74 -4.02 -48.95
N GLY A 79 8.42 -4.82 -49.77
CA GLY A 79 9.86 -5.01 -49.71
C GLY A 79 10.62 -4.37 -50.88
N LYS A 80 9.93 -3.80 -51.86
CA LYS A 80 10.51 -3.28 -53.10
C LYS A 80 10.48 -1.76 -53.13
N SER A 81 11.60 -1.15 -53.50
CA SER A 81 11.71 0.30 -53.67
C SER A 81 11.41 0.69 -55.11
N PHE A 82 10.77 1.85 -55.26
CA PHE A 82 10.43 2.40 -56.56
C PHE A 82 10.71 3.91 -56.60
N THR A 83 10.98 4.44 -57.78
CA THR A 83 11.10 5.89 -58.04
C THR A 83 9.77 6.51 -58.43
N ASN A 84 8.85 5.73 -58.99
CA ASN A 84 7.51 6.19 -59.34
C ASN A 84 6.48 5.32 -58.64
N TYR A 85 5.50 5.94 -58.01
CA TYR A 85 4.37 5.26 -57.39
C TYR A 85 3.07 5.74 -58.01
N ARG A 86 2.24 4.79 -58.43
CA ARG A 86 0.91 5.03 -58.97
C ARG A 86 -0.11 4.51 -57.99
N ILE A 87 -1.01 5.37 -57.54
CA ILE A 87 -2.21 4.99 -56.80
C ILE A 87 -3.41 5.12 -57.73
N VAL A 88 -4.20 4.06 -57.85
CA VAL A 88 -5.47 4.04 -58.56
C VAL A 88 -6.58 3.74 -57.58
N PHE A 89 -7.76 4.31 -57.79
CA PHE A 89 -8.95 4.07 -56.98
C PHE A 89 -10.03 3.40 -57.82
N PRO A 90 -10.04 2.05 -57.91
CA PRO A 90 -10.90 1.32 -58.84
C PRO A 90 -12.39 1.45 -58.52
N GLU A 91 -12.74 1.57 -57.24
CA GLU A 91 -14.12 1.72 -56.80
C GLU A 91 -14.29 2.98 -55.96
N LEU A 92 -15.43 3.64 -56.17
CA LEU A 92 -15.91 4.72 -55.31
C LEU A 92 -17.03 4.21 -54.41
N VAL A 93 -17.36 4.98 -53.38
CA VAL A 93 -18.44 4.63 -52.46
C VAL A 93 -19.81 4.61 -53.14
N GLY A 94 -20.05 5.50 -54.11
CA GLY A 94 -21.27 5.59 -54.92
C GLY A 94 -21.17 4.90 -56.28
N GLU A 95 -22.33 4.62 -56.87
CA GLU A 95 -22.45 3.96 -58.18
C GLU A 95 -22.74 4.96 -59.31
N GLY A 96 -22.39 4.59 -60.56
CA GLY A 96 -22.61 5.40 -61.76
C GLY A 96 -21.41 6.26 -62.17
N ASN A 97 -21.59 7.09 -63.20
CA ASN A 97 -20.51 7.94 -63.74
C ASN A 97 -20.33 9.22 -62.91
N ILE A 98 -19.71 9.08 -61.73
CA ILE A 98 -19.44 10.16 -60.78
C ILE A 98 -17.93 10.41 -60.62
N PRO A 99 -17.49 11.67 -60.43
CA PRO A 99 -16.07 12.00 -60.27
C PRO A 99 -15.50 11.47 -58.94
N MET A 100 -14.21 11.16 -58.89
CA MET A 100 -13.47 10.75 -57.68
C MET A 100 -12.91 11.98 -56.95
N GLN A 101 -12.90 11.98 -55.60
CA GLN A 101 -12.24 13.05 -54.86
C GLN A 101 -11.48 12.63 -53.59
N ILE A 102 -10.38 13.34 -53.31
CA ILE A 102 -9.63 13.30 -52.06
C ILE A 102 -9.11 14.70 -51.69
N ALA A 103 -8.82 14.94 -50.42
CA ALA A 103 -8.19 16.18 -49.97
C ALA A 103 -6.66 16.11 -49.97
N GLU A 104 -6.10 14.98 -49.54
CA GLU A 104 -4.65 14.81 -49.36
C GLU A 104 -4.26 13.34 -49.52
N PHE A 105 -3.04 13.10 -49.97
CA PHE A 105 -2.45 11.78 -50.15
C PHE A 105 -0.96 11.82 -49.79
N GLU A 106 -0.49 10.86 -48.99
CA GLU A 106 0.94 10.69 -48.69
C GLU A 106 1.39 9.24 -48.93
N LEU A 107 2.65 9.09 -49.37
CA LEU A 107 3.36 7.81 -49.38
C LEU A 107 4.22 7.71 -48.11
N LEU A 108 4.13 6.60 -47.40
CA LEU A 108 4.85 6.36 -46.15
C LEU A 108 5.98 5.32 -46.35
N PRO A 109 7.23 5.64 -46.02
CA PRO A 109 8.35 4.72 -46.21
C PRO A 109 8.29 3.51 -45.26
N LYS A 110 8.98 2.43 -45.66
CA LYS A 110 9.10 1.18 -44.88
C LYS A 110 9.86 1.38 -43.59
N LEU A 111 9.24 0.96 -42.49
CA LEU A 111 9.80 0.96 -41.13
C LEU A 111 9.82 -0.47 -40.54
N GLU A 112 10.28 -1.47 -41.31
CA GLU A 112 10.21 -2.89 -40.91
C GLU A 112 11.47 -3.70 -41.27
N GLY A 113 11.98 -4.46 -40.30
CA GLY A 113 13.05 -5.47 -40.47
C GLY A 113 14.48 -4.95 -40.43
N SER A 114 14.68 -3.69 -40.03
CA SER A 114 16.01 -3.31 -39.57
C SER A 114 16.25 -3.95 -38.20
N PRO A 115 17.51 -4.22 -37.82
CA PRO A 115 17.85 -4.55 -36.43
C PRO A 115 17.24 -3.55 -35.44
N ILE A 116 16.99 -2.31 -35.89
CA ILE A 116 16.34 -1.25 -35.12
C ILE A 116 14.83 -1.52 -34.89
N ASP A 117 14.05 -2.07 -35.82
CA ASP A 117 12.61 -2.38 -35.59
C ASP A 117 12.44 -3.54 -34.58
N ASP A 118 13.27 -4.58 -34.70
CA ASP A 118 13.30 -5.67 -33.73
C ASP A 118 13.87 -5.21 -32.38
N LEU A 119 14.94 -4.41 -32.38
CA LEU A 119 15.44 -3.76 -31.16
C LEU A 119 14.40 -2.80 -30.57
N ILE A 120 13.56 -2.12 -31.36
CA ILE A 120 12.50 -1.24 -30.85
C ILE A 120 11.37 -2.08 -30.25
N LYS A 121 10.96 -3.19 -30.88
CA LYS A 121 9.95 -4.10 -30.32
C LYS A 121 10.46 -4.76 -29.04
N GLU A 122 11.69 -5.26 -29.05
CA GLU A 122 12.35 -5.88 -27.90
C GLU A 122 12.62 -4.83 -26.80
N ALA A 123 13.10 -3.64 -27.15
CA ALA A 123 13.32 -2.54 -26.20
C ALA A 123 12.01 -1.97 -25.67
N THR A 124 10.92 -1.93 -26.44
CA THR A 124 9.59 -1.50 -25.94
C THR A 124 8.99 -2.55 -25.02
N LYS A 125 9.18 -3.83 -25.32
CA LYS A 125 8.78 -4.94 -24.45
C LYS A 125 9.64 -4.97 -23.18
N LEU A 126 10.95 -4.80 -23.29
CA LEU A 126 11.88 -4.70 -22.17
C LEU A 126 11.68 -3.41 -21.39
N LEU A 127 11.38 -2.26 -22.00
CA LEU A 127 10.98 -1.04 -21.31
C LEU A 127 9.64 -1.22 -20.61
N GLY A 128 8.68 -1.93 -21.22
CA GLY A 128 7.43 -2.30 -20.57
C GLY A 128 7.68 -3.20 -19.36
N GLN A 129 8.52 -4.23 -19.48
CA GLN A 129 8.88 -5.13 -18.37
C GLN A 129 9.78 -4.45 -17.33
N ILE A 130 10.70 -3.58 -17.76
CA ILE A 130 11.57 -2.78 -16.92
C ILE A 130 10.71 -1.77 -16.20
N ASP A 131 9.80 -1.02 -16.81
CA ASP A 131 8.83 -0.15 -16.11
C ASP A 131 7.96 -0.99 -15.18
N GLU A 132 7.48 -2.15 -15.60
CA GLU A 132 6.68 -3.04 -14.74
C GLU A 132 7.47 -3.57 -13.52
N VAL A 133 8.80 -3.61 -13.59
CA VAL A 133 9.70 -4.07 -12.50
C VAL A 133 10.37 -2.90 -11.75
N THR A 134 10.65 -1.77 -12.41
CA THR A 134 11.35 -0.58 -11.90
C THR A 134 10.39 0.50 -11.41
N GLN A 135 9.15 0.58 -11.94
CA GLN A 135 8.09 1.41 -11.36
C GLN A 135 7.36 0.71 -10.21
N LYS A 136 7.57 -0.59 -9.97
CA LYS A 136 7.05 -1.27 -8.78
C LYS A 136 7.89 -0.98 -7.52
N VAL A 137 8.23 0.29 -7.28
CA VAL A 137 8.06 0.79 -5.91
C VAL A 137 6.56 0.84 -5.73
N ARG A 138 6.03 -0.24 -5.15
CA ARG A 138 4.63 -0.31 -4.69
C ARG A 138 4.38 0.98 -3.93
N TYR A 139 3.25 1.64 -4.19
CA TYR A 139 2.78 2.68 -3.29
C TYR A 139 2.59 2.02 -1.92
N ILE A 140 3.62 2.10 -1.09
CA ILE A 140 3.68 1.48 0.24
C ILE A 140 3.02 2.46 1.18
N VAL A 141 2.33 1.95 2.20
CA VAL A 141 1.85 2.77 3.31
C VAL A 141 2.29 2.04 4.57
N SER A 142 3.25 2.60 5.31
CA SER A 142 3.98 1.88 6.36
C SER A 142 3.08 1.46 7.54
N ARG A 143 2.18 2.35 7.98
CA ARG A 143 1.22 2.07 9.06
C ARG A 143 -0.19 2.40 8.60
N ALA A 144 -0.67 1.59 7.67
CA ALA A 144 -1.98 1.72 7.05
C ALA A 144 -3.12 1.28 7.97
N HIS A 145 -4.10 2.15 8.16
CA HIS A 145 -5.42 1.84 8.72
C HIS A 145 -6.42 1.84 7.57
N LEU A 146 -6.81 0.65 7.13
CA LEU A 146 -7.86 0.48 6.12
C LEU A 146 -9.22 0.61 6.79
N VAL A 147 -10.02 1.58 6.36
CA VAL A 147 -11.42 1.73 6.79
C VAL A 147 -12.34 1.32 5.63
N PRO A 148 -12.96 0.13 5.69
CA PRO A 148 -14.02 -0.25 4.76
C PRO A 148 -15.25 0.61 4.98
N LEU A 149 -15.88 1.05 3.90
CA LEU A 149 -16.97 2.02 3.90
C LEU A 149 -18.20 1.48 3.18
N GLY A 150 -19.37 1.88 3.67
CA GLY A 150 -20.67 1.52 3.11
C GLY A 150 -21.17 0.16 3.61
N GLU A 151 -22.45 -0.12 3.38
CA GLU A 151 -23.10 -1.36 3.82
C GLU A 151 -22.44 -2.62 3.25
N ASP A 152 -21.94 -2.53 2.01
CA ASP A 152 -21.24 -3.62 1.33
C ASP A 152 -19.75 -3.72 1.71
N ARG A 153 -19.21 -2.74 2.45
CA ARG A 153 -17.80 -2.61 2.86
C ARG A 153 -16.82 -2.72 1.68
N ARG A 154 -17.26 -2.34 0.48
CA ARG A 154 -16.49 -2.47 -0.77
C ARG A 154 -15.71 -1.20 -1.14
N ALA A 155 -16.19 -0.05 -0.71
CA ALA A 155 -15.42 1.19 -0.75
C ALA A 155 -14.43 1.23 0.42
N GLY A 156 -13.37 2.03 0.30
CA GLY A 156 -12.38 2.12 1.37
C GLY A 156 -11.56 3.39 1.31
N MET A 157 -11.10 3.82 2.48
CA MET A 157 -10.12 4.88 2.67
C MET A 157 -8.97 4.34 3.52
N VAL A 158 -7.73 4.70 3.16
CA VAL A 158 -6.52 4.27 3.88
C VAL A 158 -5.92 5.46 4.59
N PHE A 159 -5.95 5.44 5.92
CA PHE A 159 -5.28 6.44 6.76
C PHE A 159 -3.90 5.95 7.16
N ASP A 160 -2.88 6.78 6.98
CA ASP A 160 -1.51 6.48 7.39
C ASP A 160 -1.17 7.16 8.71
N SER A 161 -1.01 6.36 9.76
CA SER A 161 -0.69 6.88 11.09
C SER A 161 0.78 7.28 11.26
N GLU A 162 1.65 7.11 10.26
CA GLU A 162 2.98 7.76 10.29
C GLU A 162 2.92 9.21 9.81
N THR A 163 2.06 9.50 8.84
CA THR A 163 1.98 10.82 8.19
C THR A 163 0.78 11.66 8.59
N MET A 164 -0.24 11.08 9.23
CA MET A 164 -1.55 11.70 9.50
C MET A 164 -2.29 12.09 8.21
N SER A 165 -2.08 11.35 7.13
CA SER A 165 -2.71 11.59 5.82
C SER A 165 -3.60 10.43 5.40
N TYR A 166 -4.64 10.70 4.62
CA TYR A 166 -5.29 9.63 3.86
C TYR A 166 -4.47 9.37 2.60
N SER A 167 -3.87 8.19 2.51
CA SER A 167 -2.94 7.86 1.43
C SER A 167 -3.64 7.54 0.12
N MET A 168 -4.82 6.92 0.17
CA MET A 168 -5.62 6.62 -1.00
C MET A 168 -7.07 6.29 -0.62
N ALA A 169 -7.95 6.30 -1.62
CA ALA A 169 -9.33 5.87 -1.47
C ALA A 169 -9.92 5.31 -2.76
N TRP A 170 -10.99 4.53 -2.63
CA TRP A 170 -11.71 3.93 -3.76
C TRP A 170 -13.18 3.68 -3.44
N THR A 171 -13.99 3.54 -4.48
CA THR A 171 -15.41 3.13 -4.41
C THR A 171 -15.69 1.79 -5.10
N ASN A 172 -14.76 1.29 -5.90
CA ASN A 172 -14.87 0.03 -6.64
C ASN A 172 -14.33 -1.14 -5.81
N ASP A 173 -14.98 -2.28 -5.80
CA ASP A 173 -14.65 -3.47 -5.00
C ASP A 173 -13.48 -4.32 -5.54
N GLN A 174 -13.16 -4.24 -6.83
CA GLN A 174 -12.00 -4.90 -7.46
C GLN A 174 -10.66 -4.28 -7.07
N SER A 175 -10.72 -3.39 -6.08
CA SER A 175 -9.69 -2.47 -5.70
C SER A 175 -8.58 -3.11 -4.89
N LEU A 176 -8.91 -4.07 -4.04
CA LEU A 176 -8.04 -4.57 -3.00
C LEU A 176 -7.86 -6.08 -3.15
N LYS A 177 -6.60 -6.51 -3.12
CA LYS A 177 -6.23 -7.91 -3.06
C LYS A 177 -5.52 -8.17 -1.75
N ALA A 178 -6.20 -8.85 -0.83
CA ALA A 178 -5.54 -9.45 0.32
C ALA A 178 -4.79 -10.70 -0.18
N SER A 179 -3.47 -10.67 -0.14
CA SER A 179 -2.60 -11.75 -0.60
C SER A 179 -1.33 -11.75 0.26
N GLY A 180 -0.67 -12.88 0.45
CA GLY A 180 0.41 -12.94 1.43
C GLY A 180 -0.10 -13.26 2.83
N MET A 181 0.80 -13.21 3.81
CA MET A 181 0.45 -13.46 5.20
C MET A 181 -0.14 -12.17 5.81
N PRO A 182 -1.14 -12.28 6.70
CA PRO A 182 -1.70 -13.52 7.26
C PRO A 182 -2.79 -14.15 6.37
N PHE A 183 -3.30 -13.48 5.33
CA PHE A 183 -4.54 -13.86 4.63
C PHE A 183 -4.45 -15.14 3.77
N ALA A 184 -3.47 -15.20 2.87
CA ALA A 184 -3.35 -16.20 1.80
C ALA A 184 -2.10 -17.08 1.87
N GLY A 185 -1.35 -17.07 2.98
CA GLY A 185 -0.26 -18.03 3.19
C GLY A 185 1.06 -17.73 2.47
N ALA A 186 1.11 -16.73 1.58
CA ALA A 186 2.27 -16.52 0.71
C ALA A 186 3.42 -15.84 1.47
N HIS A 187 4.40 -16.65 1.88
CA HIS A 187 5.59 -16.23 2.61
C HIS A 187 6.39 -15.16 1.83
N GLY A 188 6.73 -14.05 2.50
CA GLY A 188 7.54 -12.98 1.89
C GLY A 188 6.79 -12.01 0.97
N ALA A 189 5.46 -12.11 0.88
CA ALA A 189 4.62 -11.17 0.15
C ALA A 189 3.89 -10.22 1.10
N ALA A 190 3.78 -8.94 0.73
CA ALA A 190 2.98 -7.95 1.46
C ALA A 190 1.52 -8.40 1.57
N ALA A 191 0.94 -8.30 2.78
CA ALA A 191 -0.37 -8.79 3.19
C ALA A 191 -1.56 -8.26 2.35
N VAL A 192 -1.45 -7.02 1.89
CA VAL A 192 -2.49 -6.34 1.13
C VAL A 192 -1.85 -5.57 0.00
N VAL A 193 -2.35 -5.78 -1.22
CA VAL A 193 -1.92 -5.06 -2.42
C VAL A 193 -3.12 -4.41 -3.07
N LYS A 194 -2.99 -3.11 -3.34
CA LYS A 194 -3.93 -2.34 -4.15
C LYS A 194 -3.29 -2.07 -5.51
N GLU A 195 -3.95 -2.48 -6.59
CA GLU A 195 -3.34 -2.43 -7.94
C GLU A 195 -3.99 -1.42 -8.91
N SER A 196 -5.23 -0.96 -8.68
CA SER A 196 -5.94 -0.08 -9.64
C SER A 196 -7.11 0.71 -9.04
N TYR A 197 -7.71 1.66 -9.78
CA TYR A 197 -8.95 2.39 -9.42
C TYR A 197 -8.90 3.26 -8.15
N ASN A 198 -7.72 3.76 -7.77
CA ASN A 198 -7.63 4.79 -6.73
C ASN A 198 -8.22 6.10 -7.26
N LEU A 199 -9.00 6.78 -6.43
CA LEU A 199 -9.54 8.12 -6.71
C LEU A 199 -8.48 9.19 -6.57
N PHE A 200 -7.65 9.09 -5.52
CA PHE A 200 -6.56 10.02 -5.26
C PHE A 200 -5.43 9.31 -4.53
N ARG A 201 -4.29 9.99 -4.42
CA ARG A 201 -3.16 9.60 -3.57
C ARG A 201 -2.50 10.82 -2.91
N THR A 202 -1.67 10.61 -1.89
CA THR A 202 -0.88 11.69 -1.23
C THR A 202 0.63 11.42 -1.18
N ASN A 203 1.11 10.36 -1.86
CA ASN A 203 2.52 9.92 -1.85
C ASN A 203 3.22 9.91 -0.47
N MET A 204 2.48 9.57 0.59
CA MET A 204 2.98 9.53 1.97
C MET A 204 3.65 10.83 2.44
N LEU A 205 3.20 11.96 1.93
CA LEU A 205 3.61 13.25 2.47
C LEU A 205 2.92 13.50 3.83
N PRO A 206 3.53 14.29 4.72
CA PRO A 206 2.89 14.78 5.94
C PRO A 206 1.47 15.30 5.66
N GLY A 207 0.49 14.76 6.38
CA GLY A 207 -0.92 15.09 6.24
C GLY A 207 -1.29 16.44 6.82
N TRP A 208 -0.45 16.98 7.71
CA TRP A 208 -0.61 18.28 8.34
C TRP A 208 0.72 19.02 8.37
N ALA A 209 0.69 20.35 8.35
CA ALA A 209 1.85 21.20 8.60
C ALA A 209 1.47 22.63 9.02
N LYS A 210 2.40 23.37 9.63
CA LYS A 210 2.19 24.80 9.94
C LYS A 210 2.11 25.68 8.69
N THR A 211 2.91 25.35 7.67
CA THR A 211 2.87 26.02 6.36
C THR A 211 2.90 24.99 5.24
N LYS A 212 2.45 25.38 4.05
CA LYS A 212 2.45 24.51 2.87
C LYS A 212 3.85 23.99 2.51
N GLU A 213 4.89 24.83 2.64
CA GLU A 213 6.28 24.47 2.34
C GLU A 213 6.80 23.32 3.23
N MET A 214 6.29 23.21 4.45
CA MET A 214 6.67 22.15 5.37
C MET A 214 6.13 20.77 4.94
N ILE A 215 5.04 20.69 4.18
CA ILE A 215 4.50 19.42 3.68
C ILE A 215 5.57 18.68 2.85
N LYS A 216 6.29 19.36 1.96
CA LYS A 216 7.34 18.73 1.14
C LYS A 216 8.68 18.50 1.86
N LYS A 217 8.86 19.01 3.10
CA LYS A 217 10.12 18.84 3.84
C LYS A 217 10.27 17.48 4.48
N ASP A 218 9.16 16.86 4.89
CA ASP A 218 9.06 15.58 5.61
C ASP A 218 10.31 15.21 6.44
N PRO A 219 10.32 15.48 7.77
CA PRO A 219 11.50 15.32 8.61
C PRO A 219 11.88 13.86 8.89
N ARG A 220 11.05 12.89 8.47
CA ARG A 220 11.26 11.47 8.76
C ARG A 220 12.50 10.92 8.07
N ARG A 221 13.08 9.87 8.65
CA ARG A 221 14.36 9.29 8.21
C ARG A 221 14.19 8.59 6.85
N GLN A 222 15.11 8.84 5.91
CA GLN A 222 15.12 8.20 4.58
C GLN A 222 16.47 7.50 4.31
N PRO A 223 16.75 6.36 4.94
CA PRO A 223 18.01 5.64 4.66
C PRO A 223 18.05 4.98 3.28
N TYR A 224 16.89 4.79 2.64
CA TYR A 224 16.78 4.14 1.33
C TYR A 224 16.10 5.10 0.34
N LYS A 225 16.86 5.67 -0.60
CA LYS A 225 16.43 6.75 -1.49
C LYS A 225 15.16 6.45 -2.30
N SER A 226 14.97 5.20 -2.73
CA SER A 226 13.83 4.78 -3.57
C SER A 226 12.63 4.27 -2.77
N PHE A 227 12.63 4.42 -1.45
CA PHE A 227 11.58 3.91 -0.58
C PHE A 227 11.01 5.04 0.28
N PRO A 228 9.81 4.82 0.86
CA PRO A 228 9.24 5.73 1.83
C PRO A 228 10.18 6.06 2.97
N ARG A 229 10.00 7.27 3.49
CA ARG A 229 10.56 7.68 4.77
C ARG A 229 9.93 6.84 5.88
N MET A 230 10.70 6.56 6.92
CA MET A 230 10.33 5.63 7.99
C MET A 230 10.16 6.34 9.32
N GLY A 231 9.24 5.81 10.13
CA GLY A 231 8.93 6.29 11.47
C GLY A 231 7.80 7.32 11.46
N THR A 232 7.40 7.74 12.67
CA THR A 232 6.35 8.73 12.84
C THR A 232 6.86 10.14 12.55
N LEU A 233 5.94 11.07 12.27
CA LEU A 233 6.24 12.49 12.38
C LEU A 233 6.71 12.85 13.82
N PRO A 234 7.49 13.94 13.97
CA PRO A 234 7.81 14.49 15.28
C PRO A 234 6.53 14.74 16.10
N LYS A 235 6.54 14.34 17.38
CA LYS A 235 5.35 14.36 18.24
C LYS A 235 4.76 15.78 18.42
N ASP A 236 5.60 16.81 18.34
CA ASP A 236 5.26 18.24 18.40
C ASP A 236 4.77 18.80 17.04
N TRP A 237 4.87 18.02 15.96
CA TRP A 237 4.29 18.35 14.67
C TRP A 237 2.91 17.73 14.53
N ALA A 238 2.82 16.40 14.57
CA ALA A 238 1.56 15.67 14.58
C ALA A 238 1.78 14.27 15.14
N HIS A 239 0.81 13.75 15.90
CA HIS A 239 1.00 12.51 16.64
C HIS A 239 -0.30 11.70 16.74
N PHE A 240 -0.26 10.45 16.28
CA PHE A 240 -1.38 9.52 16.37
C PHE A 240 -1.70 9.15 17.81
N LYS A 241 -2.95 9.28 18.25
CA LYS A 241 -3.38 8.91 19.61
C LYS A 241 -4.20 7.63 19.65
N GLY A 242 -4.70 7.17 18.51
CA GLY A 242 -5.54 5.99 18.41
C GLY A 242 -6.77 6.26 17.57
N HIS A 243 -7.75 5.36 17.66
CA HIS A 243 -9.04 5.57 17.00
C HIS A 243 -10.18 5.04 17.85
N TYR A 244 -11.32 5.72 17.75
CA TYR A 244 -12.58 5.26 18.30
C TYR A 244 -13.31 4.40 17.29
N VAL A 245 -14.11 3.46 17.79
CA VAL A 245 -15.08 2.71 16.99
C VAL A 245 -16.48 3.03 17.50
N HIS A 246 -17.38 3.40 16.60
CA HIS A 246 -18.75 3.74 16.97
C HIS A 246 -19.68 3.42 15.80
N ASP A 247 -20.61 2.47 15.99
CA ASP A 247 -21.64 2.13 15.00
C ASP A 247 -21.04 1.85 13.60
N GLY A 248 -20.03 0.98 13.56
CA GLY A 248 -19.31 0.60 12.33
C GLY A 248 -18.43 1.70 11.72
N LYS A 249 -18.26 2.85 12.39
CA LYS A 249 -17.38 3.95 11.96
C LYS A 249 -16.09 3.95 12.75
N ALA A 250 -15.00 4.35 12.09
CA ALA A 250 -13.73 4.65 12.73
C ALA A 250 -13.54 6.16 12.81
N ILE A 251 -13.15 6.67 13.99
CA ILE A 251 -12.82 8.08 14.21
C ILE A 251 -11.37 8.15 14.68
N PHE A 252 -10.47 8.61 13.81
CA PHE A 252 -9.07 8.77 14.15
C PHE A 252 -8.88 9.96 15.09
N ASN A 253 -8.08 9.75 16.13
CA ASN A 253 -7.72 10.75 17.11
C ASN A 253 -6.21 11.01 17.02
N TYR A 254 -5.82 12.26 16.84
CA TYR A 254 -4.41 12.66 16.78
C TYR A 254 -4.23 14.12 17.14
N SER A 255 -2.99 14.52 17.42
CA SER A 255 -2.63 15.92 17.62
C SER A 255 -2.02 16.55 16.36
N VAL A 256 -2.16 17.86 16.24
CA VAL A 256 -1.45 18.72 15.27
C VAL A 256 -0.89 19.91 16.04
N GLY A 257 0.42 19.92 16.26
CA GLY A 257 1.01 20.74 17.31
C GLY A 257 0.39 20.42 18.66
N GLU A 258 0.00 21.47 19.39
CA GLU A 258 -0.75 21.37 20.65
C GLU A 258 -2.27 21.21 20.44
N GLY A 259 -2.74 21.16 19.19
CA GLY A 259 -4.15 21.01 18.85
C GLY A 259 -4.61 19.55 18.85
N SER A 260 -5.91 19.33 19.00
CA SER A 260 -6.56 18.01 18.96
C SER A 260 -7.42 17.86 17.71
N VAL A 261 -7.41 16.66 17.11
CA VAL A 261 -8.17 16.36 15.89
C VAL A 261 -8.94 15.06 16.02
N LEU A 262 -10.22 15.12 15.67
CA LEU A 262 -11.04 13.97 15.33
C LEU A 262 -11.26 13.97 13.81
N ASP A 263 -10.99 12.84 13.17
CA ASP A 263 -11.05 12.68 11.72
C ASP A 263 -11.77 11.38 11.36
N MET A 264 -12.91 11.50 10.67
CA MET A 264 -13.78 10.39 10.33
C MET A 264 -13.94 10.28 8.81
N PRO A 265 -13.50 9.17 8.18
CA PRO A 265 -13.84 8.86 6.80
C PRO A 265 -15.27 8.34 6.72
N GLY A 266 -15.93 8.58 5.58
CA GLY A 266 -17.32 8.20 5.36
C GLY A 266 -17.63 8.02 3.89
N ILE A 267 -18.84 7.56 3.61
CA ILE A 267 -19.38 7.41 2.26
C ILE A 267 -20.85 7.77 2.26
N VAL A 268 -21.28 8.34 1.14
CA VAL A 268 -22.67 8.71 0.91
C VAL A 268 -23.09 8.13 -0.43
N LYS A 269 -24.20 7.38 -0.43
CA LYS A 269 -24.84 6.82 -1.62
C LYS A 269 -26.27 7.37 -1.69
N GLN A 270 -26.59 8.19 -2.69
CA GLN A 270 -27.94 8.75 -2.85
C GLN A 270 -28.33 8.88 -4.33
N LYS A 271 -29.46 8.29 -4.75
CA LYS A 271 -30.00 8.40 -6.13
C LYS A 271 -28.96 8.08 -7.23
N GLY A 272 -28.11 7.07 -7.02
CA GLY A 272 -27.05 6.67 -7.97
C GLY A 272 -25.75 7.46 -7.86
N LEU A 273 -25.71 8.53 -7.06
CA LEU A 273 -24.48 9.25 -6.71
C LEU A 273 -23.73 8.49 -5.61
N THR A 274 -22.41 8.37 -5.76
CA THR A 274 -21.51 7.87 -4.72
C THR A 274 -20.39 8.88 -4.49
N ALA A 275 -20.25 9.34 -3.26
CA ALA A 275 -19.16 10.21 -2.84
C ALA A 275 -18.56 9.70 -1.52
N LEU A 276 -17.25 9.75 -1.40
CA LEU A 276 -16.56 9.60 -0.12
C LEU A 276 -16.59 10.93 0.62
N THR A 277 -16.58 10.89 1.94
CA THR A 277 -16.54 12.06 2.80
C THR A 277 -15.44 11.95 3.83
N ARG A 278 -14.88 13.08 4.25
CA ARG A 278 -13.99 13.18 5.41
C ARG A 278 -14.50 14.31 6.30
N THR A 279 -14.97 13.96 7.49
CA THR A 279 -15.39 14.93 8.51
C THR A 279 -14.23 15.16 9.46
N VAL A 280 -13.87 16.42 9.68
CA VAL A 280 -12.76 16.83 10.54
C VAL A 280 -13.26 17.82 11.57
N GLN A 281 -13.02 17.52 12.85
CA GLN A 281 -13.22 18.42 13.97
C GLN A 281 -11.87 18.65 14.64
N ILE A 282 -11.44 19.92 14.68
CA ILE A 282 -10.11 20.30 15.17
C ILE A 282 -10.19 21.51 16.09
N GLU A 283 -9.49 21.41 17.21
CA GLU A 283 -9.09 22.55 18.03
C GLU A 283 -7.66 22.93 17.65
N ASN A 284 -7.49 24.08 16.97
CA ASN A 284 -6.23 24.46 16.34
C ASN A 284 -5.60 25.69 17.02
N PRO A 285 -4.54 25.56 17.84
CA PRO A 285 -3.92 26.70 18.52
C PRO A 285 -3.34 27.74 17.54
N THR A 286 -2.84 27.28 16.39
CA THR A 286 -2.29 28.11 15.31
C THR A 286 -2.82 27.60 13.98
N SER A 287 -2.97 28.47 12.98
CA SER A 287 -3.37 28.03 11.64
C SER A 287 -2.48 26.91 11.10
N SER A 288 -3.07 25.96 10.38
CA SER A 288 -2.39 24.81 9.81
C SER A 288 -2.90 24.50 8.41
N VAL A 289 -2.16 23.67 7.70
CA VAL A 289 -2.45 23.21 6.35
C VAL A 289 -2.56 21.70 6.36
N MET A 290 -3.64 21.18 5.79
CA MET A 290 -3.91 19.75 5.67
C MET A 290 -3.78 19.30 4.21
N LEU A 291 -3.10 18.19 3.98
CA LEU A 291 -2.99 17.56 2.67
C LEU A 291 -4.24 16.72 2.36
N LEU A 292 -4.81 16.91 1.17
CA LEU A 292 -5.95 16.14 0.69
C LEU A 292 -5.56 15.18 -0.44
N ALA A 293 -4.80 15.67 -1.41
CA ALA A 293 -4.40 14.88 -2.56
C ALA A 293 -3.18 15.48 -3.25
N GLU A 294 -2.48 14.65 -3.99
CA GLU A 294 -1.47 15.02 -4.96
C GLU A 294 -1.96 14.65 -6.35
N ASN A 295 -1.76 15.59 -7.28
CA ASN A 295 -2.04 15.42 -8.69
C ASN A 295 -0.84 14.82 -9.40
N ASP A 296 -1.11 14.07 -10.47
CA ASP A 296 -0.09 13.73 -11.46
C ASP A 296 0.43 15.01 -12.18
N ASP A 297 1.31 14.88 -13.18
CA ASP A 297 1.99 15.98 -13.90
C ASP A 297 1.06 17.02 -14.59
N SER A 298 -0.26 16.88 -14.46
CA SER A 298 -1.26 17.86 -14.89
C SER A 298 -1.47 18.98 -13.85
N GLN A 299 -2.11 20.08 -14.24
CA GLN A 299 -2.57 21.11 -13.30
C GLN A 299 -3.87 20.65 -12.63
N ILE A 300 -4.04 20.96 -11.34
CA ILE A 300 -5.32 20.76 -10.65
C ILE A 300 -6.32 21.77 -11.21
N GLU A 301 -7.41 21.29 -11.79
CA GLU A 301 -8.45 22.15 -12.35
C GLU A 301 -9.36 22.64 -11.23
N LYS A 302 -9.82 23.89 -11.36
CA LYS A 302 -10.82 24.47 -10.45
C LYS A 302 -12.02 24.94 -11.25
N THR A 303 -13.20 24.40 -10.92
CA THR A 303 -14.49 24.83 -11.46
C THR A 303 -15.37 25.21 -10.28
N ASP A 304 -15.71 26.50 -10.18
CA ASP A 304 -16.45 27.08 -9.06
C ASP A 304 -15.81 26.76 -7.68
N GLN A 305 -16.45 25.89 -6.89
CA GLN A 305 -16.00 25.45 -5.56
C GLN A 305 -15.43 24.02 -5.58
N THR A 306 -15.24 23.45 -6.76
CA THR A 306 -14.74 22.09 -6.97
C THR A 306 -13.31 22.12 -7.48
N PHE A 307 -12.47 21.27 -6.91
CA PHE A 307 -11.10 21.04 -7.35
C PHE A 307 -10.98 19.62 -7.90
N THR A 308 -10.46 19.48 -9.11
CA THR A 308 -10.36 18.18 -9.79
C THR A 308 -8.89 17.75 -9.85
N VAL A 309 -8.62 16.62 -9.20
CA VAL A 309 -7.31 15.94 -9.20
C VAL A 309 -7.40 14.76 -10.17
N SER A 310 -6.40 14.58 -11.01
CA SER A 310 -6.21 13.46 -11.92
C SER A 310 -5.19 12.47 -11.36
N LEU A 311 -5.56 11.19 -11.36
CA LEU A 311 -4.69 10.08 -11.00
C LEU A 311 -4.82 8.97 -12.04
N GLU A 312 -3.74 8.69 -12.78
CA GLU A 312 -3.69 7.69 -13.86
C GLU A 312 -4.80 7.92 -14.90
N GLY A 313 -5.05 9.18 -15.25
CA GLY A 313 -6.10 9.58 -16.20
C GLY A 313 -7.53 9.53 -15.63
N ARG A 314 -7.70 9.25 -14.34
CA ARG A 314 -9.01 9.27 -13.65
C ARG A 314 -9.16 10.56 -12.87
N ALA A 315 -10.28 11.25 -13.06
CA ALA A 315 -10.60 12.47 -12.33
C ALA A 315 -11.31 12.16 -10.99
N CYS A 316 -10.85 12.78 -9.91
CA CYS A 316 -11.50 12.86 -8.61
C CYS A 316 -11.70 14.33 -8.22
N ASN A 317 -12.94 14.66 -7.95
CA ASN A 317 -13.36 15.99 -7.54
C ASN A 317 -13.37 16.10 -6.02
N PHE A 318 -13.02 17.27 -5.51
CA PHE A 318 -13.01 17.63 -4.09
C PHE A 318 -13.78 18.92 -3.88
N SER A 319 -14.62 18.96 -2.84
CA SER A 319 -15.31 20.19 -2.43
C SER A 319 -15.57 20.19 -0.92
N LEU A 320 -15.60 21.39 -0.31
CA LEU A 320 -16.07 21.56 1.06
C LEU A 320 -17.60 21.64 1.05
N VAL A 321 -18.27 20.78 1.82
CA VAL A 321 -19.75 20.69 1.81
C VAL A 321 -20.42 21.43 2.97
N ASP A 322 -19.77 21.42 4.14
CA ASP A 322 -20.14 22.16 5.35
C ASP A 322 -18.86 22.47 6.11
N PHE A 323 -18.62 23.72 6.50
CA PHE A 323 -17.32 24.14 7.04
C PHE A 323 -17.37 25.45 7.84
N SER A 324 -16.55 25.51 8.89
CA SER A 324 -16.30 26.73 9.65
C SER A 324 -15.71 27.86 8.79
N LYS A 325 -16.05 29.11 9.15
CA LYS A 325 -15.49 30.32 8.51
C LYS A 325 -13.95 30.28 8.53
N GLY A 326 -13.34 30.49 7.36
CA GLY A 326 -11.89 30.55 7.19
C GLY A 326 -11.26 29.25 6.69
N VAL A 327 -11.97 28.12 6.79
CA VAL A 327 -11.54 26.87 6.15
C VAL A 327 -11.70 27.02 4.64
N LYS A 328 -10.63 26.72 3.87
CA LYS A 328 -10.66 26.82 2.40
C LYS A 328 -9.71 25.83 1.74
N LEU A 329 -10.11 25.34 0.58
CA LEU A 329 -9.24 24.54 -0.28
C LEU A 329 -8.41 25.45 -1.18
N PHE A 330 -7.17 25.06 -1.43
CA PHE A 330 -6.28 25.77 -2.35
C PHE A 330 -5.26 24.82 -2.98
N VAL A 331 -4.74 25.22 -4.13
CA VAL A 331 -3.70 24.48 -4.86
C VAL A 331 -2.33 25.09 -4.53
N TRP A 332 -1.35 24.23 -4.27
CA TRP A 332 0.05 24.62 -4.20
C TRP A 332 0.90 23.60 -4.95
N GLU A 333 1.50 24.05 -6.05
CA GLU A 333 2.18 23.17 -7.02
C GLU A 333 1.21 22.07 -7.49
N ASN A 334 1.56 20.80 -7.28
CA ASN A 334 0.73 19.65 -7.61
C ASN A 334 -0.12 19.14 -6.42
N LEU A 335 -0.19 19.88 -5.31
CA LEU A 335 -0.92 19.46 -4.11
C LEU A 335 -2.25 20.19 -3.97
N LEU A 336 -3.30 19.44 -3.66
CA LEU A 336 -4.55 19.97 -3.13
C LEU A 336 -4.46 20.01 -1.60
N LEU A 337 -4.59 21.22 -1.05
CA LEU A 337 -4.44 21.49 0.37
C LEU A 337 -5.70 22.14 0.94
N CYS A 338 -5.89 22.00 2.23
CA CYS A 338 -6.93 22.69 3.01
C CYS A 338 -6.25 23.58 4.05
N GLU A 339 -6.50 24.89 4.00
CA GLU A 339 -6.10 25.83 5.05
C GLU A 339 -7.13 25.77 6.17
N VAL A 340 -6.66 25.57 7.39
CA VAL A 340 -7.49 25.52 8.61
C VAL A 340 -7.04 26.68 9.52
N PRO A 341 -7.95 27.60 9.89
CA PRO A 341 -7.60 28.74 10.72
C PRO A 341 -7.26 28.30 12.16
N ASN A 342 -6.75 29.24 12.95
CA ASN A 342 -6.66 29.04 14.39
C ASN A 342 -8.06 29.07 15.05
N GLY A 343 -8.19 28.43 16.21
CA GLY A 343 -9.44 28.20 16.91
C GLY A 343 -10.11 26.88 16.52
N ASN A 344 -11.37 26.74 16.93
CA ASN A 344 -12.16 25.54 16.66
C ASN A 344 -12.70 25.56 15.24
N SER A 345 -12.36 24.55 14.45
CA SER A 345 -12.89 24.35 13.11
C SER A 345 -13.57 23.00 13.01
N HIS A 346 -14.68 22.99 12.27
CA HIS A 346 -15.43 21.80 11.98
C HIS A 346 -15.81 21.85 10.50
N PHE A 347 -15.44 20.83 9.74
CA PHE A 347 -15.70 20.81 8.31
C PHE A 347 -15.80 19.41 7.74
N LYS A 348 -16.46 19.30 6.59
CA LYS A 348 -16.59 18.07 5.81
C LYS A 348 -16.13 18.32 4.38
N VAL A 349 -15.25 17.43 3.89
CA VAL A 349 -14.79 17.38 2.50
C VAL A 349 -15.49 16.22 1.81
N ALA A 350 -16.07 16.46 0.63
CA ALA A 350 -16.60 15.41 -0.23
C ALA A 350 -15.67 15.14 -1.41
N MET A 351 -15.60 13.87 -1.81
CA MET A 351 -14.70 13.32 -2.82
C MET A 351 -15.49 12.41 -3.77
N TRP A 352 -15.49 12.67 -5.07
CA TRP A 352 -16.24 11.84 -6.02
C TRP A 352 -15.58 11.76 -7.40
N ALA A 353 -15.73 10.62 -8.06
CA ALA A 353 -15.34 10.46 -9.46
C ALA A 353 -16.37 11.09 -10.41
N GLY A 354 -15.92 11.49 -11.60
CA GLY A 354 -16.80 11.92 -12.70
C GLY A 354 -16.89 13.44 -12.86
N ASP A 355 -18.05 13.93 -13.26
CA ASP A 355 -18.25 15.35 -13.64
C ASP A 355 -18.27 16.26 -12.40
N PRO A 356 -17.47 17.35 -12.35
CA PRO A 356 -17.53 18.35 -11.27
C PRO A 356 -18.91 19.03 -11.15
N ALA A 357 -19.73 19.04 -12.21
CA ALA A 357 -21.08 19.61 -12.20
C ALA A 357 -22.04 18.92 -11.22
N TYR A 358 -21.72 17.72 -10.72
CA TYR A 358 -22.49 17.03 -9.67
C TYR A 358 -22.31 17.63 -8.27
N GLN A 359 -21.46 18.65 -8.10
CA GLN A 359 -21.18 19.28 -6.81
C GLN A 359 -22.43 19.61 -5.99
N PRO A 360 -23.50 20.23 -6.52
CA PRO A 360 -24.69 20.55 -5.72
C PRO A 360 -25.40 19.31 -5.19
N ALA A 361 -25.43 18.23 -5.97
CA ALA A 361 -26.01 16.95 -5.58
C ALA A 361 -25.16 16.26 -4.51
N VAL A 362 -23.83 16.28 -4.66
CA VAL A 362 -22.88 15.75 -3.66
C VAL A 362 -23.01 16.51 -2.35
N GLN A 363 -23.06 17.84 -2.39
CA GLN A 363 -23.22 18.68 -1.21
C GLN A 363 -24.54 18.37 -0.48
N SER A 364 -25.65 18.30 -1.22
CA SER A 364 -26.95 17.92 -0.66
C SER A 364 -26.95 16.53 -0.04
N ALA A 365 -26.27 15.56 -0.66
CA ALA A 365 -26.20 14.20 -0.16
C ALA A 365 -25.30 14.08 1.08
N SER A 366 -24.18 14.81 1.10
CA SER A 366 -23.17 14.72 2.16
C SER A 366 -23.63 15.29 3.49
N GLY A 367 -24.59 16.22 3.45
CA GLY A 367 -25.18 16.82 4.63
C GLY A 367 -24.17 17.64 5.44
N LYS A 368 -24.51 17.87 6.71
CA LYS A 368 -23.71 18.67 7.65
C LYS A 368 -22.52 17.89 8.18
N ALA A 369 -21.48 18.61 8.61
CA ALA A 369 -20.37 18.02 9.36
C ALA A 369 -20.85 17.53 10.73
N GLU A 370 -20.65 16.25 11.03
CA GLU A 370 -21.10 15.61 12.27
C GLU A 370 -20.23 16.00 13.46
N ASP A 371 -20.84 16.32 14.61
CA ASP A 371 -20.09 16.52 15.86
C ASP A 371 -19.45 15.20 16.32
N LEU A 372 -18.18 15.02 15.98
CA LEU A 372 -17.44 13.77 16.19
C LEU A 372 -17.21 13.50 17.68
N SER A 373 -17.26 14.53 18.53
CA SER A 373 -17.12 14.36 19.98
C SER A 373 -18.26 13.52 20.59
N LYS A 374 -19.41 13.45 19.93
CA LYS A 374 -20.53 12.59 20.36
C LYS A 374 -20.30 11.11 20.06
N LEU A 375 -19.29 10.78 19.28
CA LEU A 375 -18.97 9.42 18.84
C LEU A 375 -17.78 8.81 19.62
N THR A 376 -17.33 9.47 20.69
CA THR A 376 -16.15 9.04 21.48
C THR A 376 -16.51 8.37 22.81
N GLY A 377 -17.79 8.35 23.20
CA GLY A 377 -18.28 7.78 24.46
C GLY A 377 -18.68 6.30 24.39
N GLY A 378 -18.32 5.62 23.31
CA GLY A 378 -18.66 4.23 23.03
C GLY A 378 -19.89 4.04 22.14
N GLY A 379 -19.89 2.93 21.40
CA GLY A 379 -20.89 2.60 20.39
C GLY A 379 -21.90 1.53 20.85
N PRO A 380 -22.86 1.14 20.00
CA PRO A 380 -23.58 -0.11 20.18
C PRO A 380 -22.67 -1.32 19.89
N LEU A 381 -22.98 -2.47 20.52
CA LEU A 381 -22.32 -3.75 20.29
C LEU A 381 -22.23 -4.10 18.80
N GLN A 382 -21.06 -4.59 18.38
CA GLN A 382 -20.72 -4.92 17.00
C GLN A 382 -20.75 -6.42 16.71
N TRP A 383 -20.42 -7.28 17.68
CA TRP A 383 -20.22 -8.72 17.43
C TRP A 383 -21.21 -9.63 18.16
N GLY A 384 -22.26 -9.07 18.77
CA GLY A 384 -23.38 -9.85 19.32
C GLY A 384 -22.99 -10.74 20.50
N ASP A 385 -23.62 -11.92 20.58
CA ASP A 385 -23.54 -12.81 21.74
C ASP A 385 -22.23 -13.60 21.84
N ARG A 386 -21.95 -14.08 23.06
CA ARG A 386 -20.77 -14.92 23.35
C ARG A 386 -20.87 -16.30 22.70
N ILE A 387 -19.74 -16.85 22.29
CA ILE A 387 -19.63 -18.19 21.72
C ILE A 387 -19.21 -19.16 22.83
N THR A 388 -20.05 -20.16 23.13
CA THR A 388 -19.71 -21.21 24.08
C THR A 388 -18.96 -22.34 23.36
N VAL A 389 -17.95 -22.90 24.02
CA VAL A 389 -17.11 -23.97 23.47
C VAL A 389 -17.02 -25.13 24.45
N GLU A 390 -16.89 -26.33 23.92
CA GLU A 390 -16.55 -27.51 24.72
C GLU A 390 -15.07 -27.49 25.06
N SER A 391 -14.75 -27.79 26.32
CA SER A 391 -13.40 -27.90 26.85
C SER A 391 -13.25 -29.25 27.55
N GLU A 392 -12.03 -29.73 27.68
CA GLU A 392 -11.73 -31.08 28.16
C GLU A 392 -10.85 -30.98 29.42
N LEU A 393 -11.34 -31.51 30.54
CA LEU A 393 -10.50 -31.79 31.70
C LEU A 393 -9.73 -33.08 31.47
N SER A 394 -8.47 -33.10 31.86
CA SER A 394 -7.66 -34.31 31.83
C SER A 394 -8.07 -35.27 32.95
N ASP A 395 -8.19 -36.55 32.63
CA ASP A 395 -8.32 -37.63 33.61
C ASP A 395 -6.96 -38.27 33.98
N ASP A 396 -5.86 -37.69 33.49
CA ASP A 396 -4.51 -38.22 33.69
C ASP A 396 -4.04 -38.05 35.13
N GLN A 397 -3.71 -39.18 35.77
CA GLN A 397 -3.18 -39.23 37.13
C GLN A 397 -1.71 -39.70 37.19
N THR A 398 -1.09 -39.94 36.04
CA THR A 398 0.18 -40.68 35.94
C THR A 398 1.32 -39.90 35.31
N ASN A 399 1.03 -38.92 34.45
CA ASN A 399 2.06 -38.07 33.87
C ASN A 399 2.57 -37.00 34.85
N ALA A 400 3.78 -36.50 34.60
CA ALA A 400 4.40 -35.45 35.39
C ALA A 400 3.69 -34.09 35.29
N TYR A 401 2.89 -33.89 34.24
CA TYR A 401 2.04 -32.72 34.03
C TYR A 401 0.63 -33.18 33.64
N VAL A 402 -0.37 -32.63 34.31
CA VAL A 402 -1.78 -32.77 33.94
C VAL A 402 -2.12 -31.61 33.02
N VAL A 403 -2.74 -31.88 31.87
CA VAL A 403 -3.01 -30.88 30.82
C VAL A 403 -4.49 -30.84 30.50
N ASP A 404 -5.18 -29.83 31.02
CA ASP A 404 -6.53 -29.50 30.61
C ASP A 404 -6.52 -28.70 29.29
N LYS A 405 -7.59 -28.83 28.50
CA LYS A 405 -7.71 -28.21 27.19
C LYS A 405 -8.91 -27.29 27.15
N ILE A 406 -8.65 -26.00 27.06
CA ILE A 406 -9.65 -24.97 26.81
C ILE A 406 -10.06 -25.03 25.34
N GLY A 407 -11.36 -25.14 25.08
CA GLY A 407 -11.92 -25.08 23.74
C GLY A 407 -11.63 -23.75 23.05
N VAL A 408 -11.43 -23.81 21.73
CA VAL A 408 -11.24 -22.63 20.88
C VAL A 408 -12.36 -22.61 19.83
N PRO A 409 -13.02 -21.47 19.59
CA PRO A 409 -14.15 -21.37 18.67
C PRO A 409 -13.68 -21.37 17.20
N PHE A 410 -13.10 -22.46 16.73
CA PHE A 410 -12.77 -22.62 15.31
C PHE A 410 -14.05 -22.57 14.46
N ASN A 411 -13.94 -22.04 13.23
CA ASN A 411 -15.08 -21.86 12.31
C ASN A 411 -16.21 -20.97 12.87
N ASN A 412 -15.88 -20.01 13.74
CA ASN A 412 -16.82 -18.99 14.19
C ASN A 412 -17.18 -18.00 13.05
N PRO A 413 -18.29 -17.22 13.16
CA PRO A 413 -18.75 -16.34 12.09
C PRO A 413 -17.87 -15.11 11.83
N PHE A 414 -16.84 -14.87 12.64
CA PHE A 414 -16.00 -13.67 12.57
C PHE A 414 -14.60 -13.95 12.01
N GLU A 415 -13.83 -14.84 12.65
CA GLU A 415 -12.49 -15.27 12.21
C GLU A 415 -12.34 -16.79 12.38
N PRO A 416 -12.57 -17.59 11.33
CA PRO A 416 -12.68 -19.03 11.45
C PRO A 416 -11.36 -19.74 11.83
N LYS A 417 -10.19 -19.13 11.61
CA LYS A 417 -8.88 -19.78 11.80
C LYS A 417 -8.38 -19.73 13.24
N MET A 418 -8.72 -18.70 14.02
CA MET A 418 -8.29 -18.51 15.41
C MET A 418 -6.79 -18.76 15.65
N ARG A 419 -5.91 -18.16 14.83
CA ARG A 419 -4.45 -18.29 15.03
C ARG A 419 -4.02 -17.46 16.24
N ILE A 420 -4.07 -18.08 17.42
CA ILE A 420 -3.71 -17.43 18.69
C ILE A 420 -2.24 -17.00 18.66
N GLY A 421 -2.01 -15.71 18.94
CA GLY A 421 -0.68 -15.10 19.01
C GLY A 421 -0.17 -15.01 20.45
N ALA A 422 -1.01 -14.53 21.38
CA ALA A 422 -0.67 -14.38 22.79
C ALA A 422 -1.93 -14.33 23.68
N PHE A 423 -1.74 -14.49 24.98
CA PHE A 423 -2.79 -14.39 25.99
C PHE A 423 -2.24 -13.92 27.34
N ASP A 424 -3.11 -13.42 28.20
CA ASP A 424 -2.82 -13.13 29.61
C ASP A 424 -4.10 -13.24 30.43
N PHE A 425 -3.98 -13.45 31.75
CA PHE A 425 -5.11 -13.61 32.66
C PHE A 425 -5.43 -12.30 33.39
N PHE A 426 -6.73 -12.07 33.60
CA PHE A 426 -7.20 -11.05 34.53
C PHE A 426 -6.96 -11.51 35.97
N LYS A 427 -7.02 -10.57 36.92
CA LYS A 427 -6.76 -10.85 38.34
C LYS A 427 -7.68 -11.91 38.95
N ASP A 428 -8.87 -12.12 38.38
CA ASP A 428 -9.82 -13.13 38.85
C ASP A 428 -9.33 -14.58 38.64
N GLY A 429 -8.34 -14.79 37.77
CA GLY A 429 -7.80 -16.10 37.40
C GLY A 429 -8.77 -17.00 36.62
N LYS A 430 -9.95 -16.49 36.24
CA LYS A 430 -11.02 -17.22 35.54
C LYS A 430 -11.40 -16.59 34.20
N THR A 431 -10.84 -15.42 33.93
CA THR A 431 -10.98 -14.66 32.71
C THR A 431 -9.61 -14.42 32.10
N ALA A 432 -9.51 -14.53 30.78
CA ALA A 432 -8.30 -14.23 30.02
C ALA A 432 -8.62 -13.36 28.81
N ALA A 433 -7.64 -12.59 28.36
CA ALA A 433 -7.65 -11.96 27.05
C ALA A 433 -6.73 -12.74 26.11
N VAL A 434 -7.15 -12.91 24.86
CA VAL A 434 -6.40 -13.66 23.84
C VAL A 434 -6.36 -12.83 22.56
N CYS A 435 -5.18 -12.62 21.98
CA CYS A 435 -5.06 -12.02 20.65
C CYS A 435 -4.78 -13.05 19.57
N THR A 436 -5.23 -12.78 18.34
CA THR A 436 -4.94 -13.61 17.16
C THR A 436 -3.99 -12.88 16.23
N TRP A 437 -3.15 -13.62 15.51
CA TRP A 437 -2.29 -13.07 14.46
C TRP A 437 -3.11 -12.36 13.36
N ASP A 438 -4.35 -12.78 13.14
CA ASP A 438 -5.29 -12.16 12.19
C ASP A 438 -5.78 -10.76 12.62
N GLY A 439 -5.53 -10.36 13.87
CA GLY A 439 -5.76 -8.99 14.33
C GLY A 439 -6.94 -8.82 15.29
N ASP A 440 -7.37 -9.90 15.96
CA ASP A 440 -8.47 -9.87 16.94
C ASP A 440 -7.98 -9.91 18.38
N VAL A 441 -8.82 -9.42 19.28
CA VAL A 441 -8.74 -9.67 20.72
C VAL A 441 -10.06 -10.27 21.18
N TRP A 442 -9.98 -11.30 22.00
CA TRP A 442 -11.09 -12.02 22.57
C TRP A 442 -11.00 -12.02 24.09
N ILE A 443 -12.15 -11.91 24.76
CA ILE A 443 -12.29 -12.23 26.18
C ILE A 443 -12.80 -13.66 26.31
N VAL A 444 -12.05 -14.47 27.05
CA VAL A 444 -12.42 -15.84 27.42
C VAL A 444 -12.80 -15.84 28.88
N SER A 445 -13.98 -16.33 29.21
CA SER A 445 -14.49 -16.37 30.58
C SER A 445 -14.96 -17.77 30.95
N ASN A 446 -15.15 -17.99 32.26
CA ASN A 446 -15.51 -19.27 32.87
C ASN A 446 -14.41 -20.34 32.70
N ILE A 447 -13.15 -19.91 32.80
CA ILE A 447 -12.00 -20.82 32.93
C ILE A 447 -11.94 -21.23 34.41
N ASP A 448 -12.83 -22.13 34.81
CA ASP A 448 -12.90 -22.67 36.17
C ASP A 448 -12.50 -24.15 36.22
N GLU A 449 -12.49 -24.74 37.41
CA GLU A 449 -12.11 -26.14 37.63
C GLU A 449 -12.99 -27.15 36.89
N GLN A 450 -14.15 -26.75 36.36
CA GLN A 450 -15.09 -27.63 35.67
C GLN A 450 -15.01 -27.51 34.15
N LEU A 451 -14.56 -26.37 33.63
CA LEU A 451 -14.44 -26.04 32.20
C LEU A 451 -15.72 -26.30 31.35
N ASN A 452 -16.89 -26.39 31.98
CA ASN A 452 -18.13 -26.82 31.32
C ASN A 452 -18.83 -25.73 30.50
N LYS A 453 -18.46 -24.45 30.68
CA LYS A 453 -19.15 -23.28 30.11
C LYS A 453 -18.18 -22.20 29.65
N VAL A 454 -16.98 -22.58 29.21
CA VAL A 454 -16.02 -21.65 28.64
C VAL A 454 -16.69 -20.88 27.50
N SER A 455 -16.57 -19.55 27.54
CA SER A 455 -17.20 -18.68 26.54
C SER A 455 -16.27 -17.58 26.06
N TRP A 456 -16.30 -17.36 24.74
CA TRP A 456 -15.49 -16.40 24.02
C TRP A 456 -16.35 -15.22 23.54
N LYS A 457 -15.90 -13.99 23.77
CA LYS A 457 -16.49 -12.78 23.19
C LYS A 457 -15.42 -12.00 22.45
N ARG A 458 -15.68 -11.60 21.21
CA ARG A 458 -14.77 -10.70 20.48
C ARG A 458 -14.81 -9.32 21.16
N PHE A 459 -13.64 -8.79 21.46
CA PHE A 459 -13.48 -7.53 22.19
C PHE A 459 -12.95 -6.43 21.28
N ALA A 460 -12.04 -6.75 20.36
CA ALA A 460 -11.53 -5.80 19.39
C ALA A 460 -11.10 -6.52 18.09
N THR A 461 -10.95 -5.77 17.00
CA THR A 461 -10.42 -6.23 15.72
C THR A 461 -9.66 -5.11 15.01
N GLY A 462 -8.91 -5.46 13.98
CA GLY A 462 -8.23 -4.49 13.11
C GLY A 462 -6.80 -4.19 13.56
N LEU A 463 -6.21 -5.05 14.38
CA LEU A 463 -4.82 -4.98 14.79
C LEU A 463 -3.90 -5.53 13.70
N HIS A 464 -2.67 -5.02 13.65
CA HIS A 464 -1.67 -5.47 12.70
C HIS A 464 -0.80 -6.54 13.32
N GLU A 465 -1.20 -7.80 13.11
CA GLU A 465 -0.42 -8.98 13.48
C GLU A 465 0.04 -9.02 14.95
N PRO A 466 -0.88 -8.94 15.93
CA PRO A 466 -0.49 -8.90 17.34
C PRO A 466 0.00 -10.28 17.81
N LEU A 467 1.28 -10.33 18.23
CA LEU A 467 1.94 -11.53 18.75
C LEU A 467 2.44 -11.35 20.19
N GLY A 468 1.92 -10.35 20.90
CA GLY A 468 2.13 -10.16 22.33
C GLY A 468 0.93 -9.50 22.99
N LEU A 469 0.58 -9.96 24.19
CA LEU A 469 -0.54 -9.46 24.99
C LEU A 469 -0.14 -9.41 26.45
N LYS A 470 -0.49 -8.30 27.12
CA LYS A 470 -0.31 -8.14 28.57
C LYS A 470 -1.52 -7.47 29.19
N ILE A 471 -1.95 -7.95 30.36
CA ILE A 471 -2.92 -7.26 31.19
C ILE A 471 -2.17 -6.50 32.30
N VAL A 472 -2.37 -5.19 32.37
CA VAL A 472 -1.79 -4.31 33.39
C VAL A 472 -2.90 -3.50 34.01
N ASN A 473 -3.10 -3.66 35.33
CA ASN A 473 -4.19 -3.01 36.08
C ASN A 473 -5.57 -3.24 35.42
N GLU A 474 -5.87 -4.50 35.09
CA GLU A 474 -7.11 -4.93 34.40
C GLU A 474 -7.32 -4.29 33.01
N LYS A 475 -6.33 -3.58 32.45
CA LYS A 475 -6.36 -3.08 31.08
C LYS A 475 -5.55 -3.98 30.17
N ILE A 476 -6.11 -4.26 29.00
CA ILE A 476 -5.46 -5.07 27.97
C ILE A 476 -4.51 -4.18 27.17
N TYR A 477 -3.33 -4.73 26.91
CA TYR A 477 -2.33 -4.19 26.00
C TYR A 477 -1.95 -5.28 24.99
N THR A 478 -1.82 -4.92 23.73
CA THR A 478 -1.24 -5.80 22.70
C THR A 478 -0.10 -5.11 22.00
N VAL A 479 0.93 -5.84 21.59
CA VAL A 479 1.91 -5.36 20.62
C VAL A 479 1.68 -6.06 19.29
N GLY A 480 1.51 -5.26 18.25
CA GLY A 480 1.62 -5.69 16.86
C GLY A 480 2.67 -4.83 16.18
N ASP A 481 2.97 -5.09 14.92
CA ASP A 481 4.04 -4.38 14.21
C ASP A 481 3.78 -2.87 14.12
N ASN A 482 2.51 -2.46 14.22
CA ASN A 482 2.11 -1.07 14.07
C ASN A 482 2.07 -0.23 15.37
N GLN A 483 2.00 -0.83 16.56
CA GLN A 483 1.97 -0.12 17.85
C GLN A 483 1.82 -1.09 19.04
N ILE A 484 2.09 -0.57 20.24
CA ILE A 484 1.43 -1.06 21.45
C ILE A 484 0.05 -0.41 21.49
N THR A 485 -1.01 -1.22 21.49
CA THR A 485 -2.39 -0.77 21.62
C THR A 485 -2.86 -0.94 23.05
N ARG A 486 -3.42 0.10 23.66
CA ARG A 486 -4.15 0.01 24.94
C ARG A 486 -5.65 0.13 24.67
N PHE A 487 -6.43 -0.83 25.15
CA PHE A 487 -7.87 -0.87 24.86
C PHE A 487 -8.69 -0.24 25.98
N HIS A 488 -9.78 0.43 25.59
CA HIS A 488 -10.75 1.00 26.51
C HIS A 488 -12.16 0.65 26.06
N ASP A 489 -12.93 0.09 26.99
CA ASP A 489 -14.38 -0.08 26.92
C ASP A 489 -14.96 1.04 27.80
N PHE A 490 -15.56 2.05 27.16
CA PHE A 490 -16.06 3.25 27.85
C PHE A 490 -17.50 3.09 28.30
N ASN A 491 -18.28 2.22 27.64
CA ASN A 491 -19.69 1.99 27.95
C ASN A 491 -19.93 0.73 28.82
N GLY A 492 -18.90 -0.09 29.04
CA GLY A 492 -18.94 -1.30 29.85
C GLY A 492 -19.67 -2.47 29.20
N ASP A 493 -19.82 -2.48 27.87
CA ASP A 493 -20.57 -3.51 27.16
C ASP A 493 -19.74 -4.76 26.84
N GLY A 494 -18.44 -4.74 27.10
CA GLY A 494 -17.51 -5.83 26.82
C GLY A 494 -16.97 -5.84 25.39
N GLU A 495 -16.97 -4.70 24.69
CA GLU A 495 -16.25 -4.43 23.46
C GLU A 495 -15.38 -3.16 23.61
N ALA A 496 -14.27 -3.07 22.88
CA ALA A 496 -13.39 -1.90 22.93
C ALA A 496 -13.95 -0.76 22.07
N ASP A 497 -14.13 0.41 22.69
CA ASP A 497 -14.58 1.63 22.04
C ASP A 497 -13.41 2.50 21.54
N PHE A 498 -12.25 2.41 22.21
CA PHE A 498 -11.06 3.17 21.84
C PHE A 498 -9.81 2.29 21.87
N LEU A 499 -9.15 2.24 20.71
CA LEU A 499 -7.87 1.57 20.51
C LEU A 499 -6.78 2.64 20.57
N GLU A 500 -6.26 2.89 21.77
CA GLU A 500 -5.25 3.90 22.02
C GLU A 500 -3.90 3.47 21.47
N ASN A 501 -3.22 4.39 20.77
CA ASN A 501 -1.80 4.28 20.50
C ASN A 501 -1.03 4.55 21.79
N PHE A 502 -0.63 3.50 22.51
CA PHE A 502 0.17 3.64 23.73
C PHE A 502 1.63 3.99 23.39
N ASN A 503 2.19 3.35 22.36
CA ASN A 503 3.48 3.70 21.76
C ASN A 503 3.60 3.14 20.33
N ASN A 504 4.24 3.88 19.42
CA ASN A 504 4.62 3.42 18.07
C ASN A 504 5.96 4.00 17.59
N ASP A 505 6.91 4.24 18.50
CA ASP A 505 8.12 5.02 18.21
C ASP A 505 9.18 4.27 17.37
N TRP A 506 8.92 3.03 16.97
CA TRP A 506 9.82 2.26 16.08
C TRP A 506 9.52 2.52 14.60
N GLU A 507 10.41 2.06 13.73
CA GLU A 507 10.26 2.16 12.28
C GLU A 507 9.80 0.82 11.70
N ASN A 508 8.90 0.85 10.72
CA ASN A 508 8.42 -0.34 10.02
C ASN A 508 9.00 -0.45 8.62
N THR A 509 9.11 -1.68 8.13
CA THR A 509 9.35 -1.98 6.71
C THR A 509 8.36 -3.02 6.22
N GLU A 510 8.32 -3.21 4.91
CA GLU A 510 7.55 -4.24 4.21
C GLU A 510 8.09 -5.67 4.41
N GLY A 511 9.18 -5.81 5.15
CA GLY A 511 9.90 -7.07 5.26
C GLY A 511 9.20 -8.06 6.20
N PHE A 512 8.92 -9.25 5.69
CA PHE A 512 8.03 -10.23 6.32
C PHE A 512 8.41 -10.65 7.75
N HIS A 513 9.69 -10.86 8.06
CA HIS A 513 10.10 -11.37 9.38
C HIS A 513 10.30 -10.27 10.46
N ALA A 514 9.91 -9.03 10.18
CA ALA A 514 10.08 -7.90 11.10
C ALA A 514 9.00 -7.84 12.22
N PHE A 515 8.54 -9.00 12.70
CA PHE A 515 7.48 -9.10 13.69
C PHE A 515 7.89 -8.54 15.06
N CYS A 516 6.91 -8.00 15.78
CA CYS A 516 7.01 -7.73 17.22
C CYS A 516 6.48 -8.93 18.03
N PHE A 517 7.33 -9.55 18.83
CA PHE A 517 7.03 -10.76 19.59
C PHE A 517 6.91 -10.49 21.09
N ASP A 518 5.83 -11.05 21.65
CA ASP A 518 5.52 -11.08 23.08
C ASP A 518 5.38 -9.68 23.71
N LEU A 519 4.79 -9.59 24.91
CA LEU A 519 4.69 -8.33 25.64
C LEU A 519 4.71 -8.60 27.13
N HIS A 520 5.77 -8.15 27.80
CA HIS A 520 5.96 -8.32 29.23
C HIS A 520 6.19 -7.00 29.94
N THR A 521 6.02 -7.02 31.27
CA THR A 521 6.38 -5.90 32.13
C THR A 521 7.42 -6.31 33.16
N ASP A 522 8.35 -5.41 33.49
CA ASP A 522 9.21 -5.55 34.65
C ASP A 522 8.50 -5.08 35.95
N PRO A 523 9.11 -5.29 37.15
CA PRO A 523 8.54 -4.82 38.41
C PRO A 523 8.39 -3.29 38.54
N GLU A 524 9.08 -2.51 37.70
CA GLU A 524 8.93 -1.05 37.63
C GLU A 524 7.77 -0.64 36.71
N GLY A 525 7.15 -1.60 36.02
CA GLY A 525 6.03 -1.39 35.09
C GLY A 525 6.46 -1.03 33.67
N ASN A 526 7.75 -1.11 33.33
CA ASN A 526 8.20 -0.88 31.96
C ASN A 526 7.79 -2.05 31.07
N PHE A 527 7.41 -1.77 29.83
CA PHE A 527 7.04 -2.78 28.84
C PHE A 527 8.24 -3.25 28.04
N TYR A 528 8.26 -4.53 27.68
CA TYR A 528 9.30 -5.16 26.87
C TYR A 528 8.67 -6.02 25.78
N PHE A 529 9.26 -5.98 24.59
CA PHE A 529 8.96 -6.87 23.46
C PHE A 529 10.21 -7.07 22.61
N ALA A 530 10.27 -8.13 21.80
CA ALA A 530 11.34 -8.31 20.83
C ALA A 530 10.89 -7.98 19.41
N MET A 531 11.81 -7.48 18.58
CA MET A 531 11.54 -7.12 17.19
C MET A 531 12.51 -7.86 16.26
N GLY A 532 11.95 -8.56 15.27
CA GLY A 532 12.71 -9.32 14.27
C GLY A 532 13.46 -8.47 13.26
N CYS A 533 14.46 -9.08 12.62
CA CYS A 533 14.99 -8.56 11.37
C CYS A 533 14.13 -9.08 10.19
N PRO A 534 13.99 -8.29 9.13
CA PRO A 534 13.32 -8.72 7.91
C PRO A 534 14.23 -9.66 7.13
N VAL A 535 14.25 -10.93 7.54
CA VAL A 535 15.12 -11.97 6.98
C VAL A 535 14.67 -12.36 5.58
N ARG A 536 15.61 -12.36 4.63
CA ARG A 536 15.40 -12.86 3.27
C ARG A 536 15.16 -14.37 3.27
N ALA A 537 14.36 -14.82 2.31
CA ALA A 537 14.06 -16.25 2.11
C ALA A 537 15.34 -17.12 2.15
N GLY A 538 15.26 -18.25 2.86
CA GLY A 538 16.38 -19.17 3.05
C GLY A 538 17.48 -18.66 3.99
N GLY A 539 17.26 -17.58 4.75
CA GLY A 539 18.26 -17.05 5.68
C GLY A 539 19.46 -16.42 4.98
N ARG A 540 19.25 -15.82 3.81
CA ARG A 540 20.31 -15.20 2.98
C ARG A 540 20.60 -13.74 3.38
N GLY A 541 20.57 -13.44 4.67
CA GLY A 541 20.71 -12.08 5.22
C GLY A 541 19.37 -11.35 5.32
N PHE A 542 19.41 -10.02 5.24
CA PHE A 542 18.30 -9.14 5.59
C PHE A 542 17.85 -8.24 4.42
N GLU A 543 16.57 -7.87 4.41
CA GLU A 543 15.99 -6.84 3.54
C GLU A 543 16.26 -5.44 4.12
N ARG A 544 15.48 -4.42 3.73
CA ARG A 544 15.61 -3.08 4.32
C ARG A 544 15.31 -3.13 5.81
N MET A 545 16.16 -2.52 6.61
CA MET A 545 16.01 -2.48 8.07
C MET A 545 15.65 -1.08 8.57
N GLY A 546 14.67 -1.04 9.47
CA GLY A 546 14.42 0.09 10.35
C GLY A 546 15.46 0.17 11.47
N LYS A 547 15.44 1.26 12.23
CA LYS A 547 16.40 1.53 13.31
C LYS A 547 16.31 0.54 14.48
N GLN A 548 15.20 -0.15 14.66
CA GLN A 548 14.93 -1.00 15.83
C GLN A 548 14.92 -2.50 15.53
N HIS A 549 15.10 -2.91 14.27
CA HIS A 549 15.07 -4.33 13.90
C HIS A 549 16.16 -5.14 14.60
N GLY A 550 15.86 -6.38 14.94
CA GLY A 550 16.79 -7.30 15.60
C GLY A 550 17.14 -6.88 17.02
N SER A 551 16.16 -6.40 17.78
CA SER A 551 16.36 -5.83 19.11
C SER A 551 15.31 -6.29 20.12
N VAL A 552 15.65 -6.22 21.41
CA VAL A 552 14.67 -6.17 22.49
C VAL A 552 14.43 -4.70 22.82
N ILE A 553 13.17 -4.29 22.81
CA ILE A 553 12.73 -2.92 23.03
C ILE A 553 12.21 -2.78 24.46
N LYS A 554 12.51 -1.64 25.09
CA LYS A 554 11.96 -1.21 26.38
C LYS A 554 11.14 0.06 26.19
N VAL A 555 9.92 0.07 26.71
CA VAL A 555 9.01 1.23 26.72
C VAL A 555 8.67 1.60 28.16
N SER A 556 8.65 2.90 28.50
CA SER A 556 8.32 3.38 29.84
C SER A 556 6.90 2.98 30.27
N PRO A 557 6.59 2.97 31.59
CA PRO A 557 5.25 2.58 32.09
C PRO A 557 4.13 3.51 31.61
N ASP A 558 4.47 4.74 31.22
CA ASP A 558 3.54 5.73 30.67
C ASP A 558 3.51 5.77 29.12
N GLY A 559 4.30 4.92 28.46
CA GLY A 559 4.31 4.77 27.01
C GLY A 559 5.07 5.87 26.25
N LYS A 560 5.63 6.87 26.94
CA LYS A 560 6.19 8.06 26.28
C LYS A 560 7.59 7.86 25.71
N ASP A 561 8.39 7.04 26.37
CA ASP A 561 9.80 6.84 26.04
C ASP A 561 10.06 5.40 25.61
N MET A 562 10.75 5.25 24.48
CA MET A 562 11.20 3.96 23.94
C MET A 562 12.73 3.94 23.82
N SER A 563 13.34 2.81 24.17
CA SER A 563 14.77 2.57 24.00
C SER A 563 15.05 1.14 23.54
N ILE A 564 16.20 0.94 22.89
CA ILE A 564 16.72 -0.40 22.58
C ILE A 564 17.40 -0.92 23.85
N TYR A 565 16.82 -1.94 24.48
CA TYR A 565 17.38 -2.58 25.67
C TYR A 565 18.60 -3.43 25.29
N ALA A 566 18.51 -4.21 24.22
CA ALA A 566 19.59 -5.03 23.66
C ALA A 566 19.39 -5.24 22.16
N SER A 567 20.44 -5.61 21.44
CA SER A 567 20.39 -5.72 19.98
C SER A 567 21.30 -6.81 19.42
N GLY A 568 21.27 -6.99 18.10
CA GLY A 568 22.01 -8.03 17.40
C GLY A 568 21.30 -9.38 17.42
N PHE A 569 19.97 -9.38 17.35
CA PHE A 569 19.17 -10.60 17.16
C PHE A 569 18.78 -10.77 15.69
N ARG A 570 18.46 -12.00 15.27
CA ARG A 570 17.99 -12.30 13.91
C ARG A 570 16.46 -12.27 13.83
N ALA A 571 15.81 -13.19 14.52
CA ALA A 571 14.37 -13.34 14.62
C ALA A 571 14.08 -13.86 16.04
N PRO A 572 14.15 -12.97 17.04
CA PRO A 572 13.95 -13.32 18.44
C PRO A 572 12.48 -13.67 18.69
N ASN A 573 12.16 -14.97 18.56
CA ASN A 573 10.81 -15.53 18.62
C ASN A 573 10.23 -15.56 20.07
N GLY A 574 10.15 -14.40 20.71
CA GLY A 574 9.57 -14.22 22.04
C GLY A 574 10.60 -13.99 23.14
N ILE A 575 10.12 -13.39 24.24
CA ILE A 575 10.93 -13.01 25.40
C ILE A 575 10.33 -13.53 26.69
N GLY A 576 11.10 -13.51 27.77
CA GLY A 576 10.58 -13.62 29.13
C GLY A 576 11.13 -12.49 29.99
N VAL A 577 10.31 -11.95 30.89
CA VAL A 577 10.75 -11.03 31.95
C VAL A 577 10.47 -11.67 33.29
N GLY A 578 11.53 -11.95 34.04
CA GLY A 578 11.46 -12.58 35.36
C GLY A 578 10.92 -11.64 36.44
N PRO A 579 10.56 -12.17 37.62
CA PRO A 579 10.03 -11.39 38.73
C PRO A 579 11.02 -10.36 39.29
N ASN A 580 12.32 -10.45 38.99
CA ASN A 580 13.31 -9.43 39.36
C ASN A 580 13.77 -8.59 38.15
N GLY A 581 13.04 -8.65 37.02
CA GLY A 581 13.33 -7.90 35.81
C GLY A 581 14.38 -8.52 34.89
N GLU A 582 14.74 -9.79 35.10
CA GLU A 582 15.68 -10.48 34.23
C GLU A 582 15.06 -10.77 32.86
N VAL A 583 15.76 -10.42 31.77
CA VAL A 583 15.24 -10.58 30.41
C VAL A 583 15.89 -11.79 29.75
N THR A 584 15.07 -12.67 29.17
CA THR A 584 15.50 -13.76 28.29
C THR A 584 14.83 -13.64 26.93
N THR A 585 15.44 -14.20 25.88
CA THR A 585 14.83 -14.25 24.54
C THR A 585 15.31 -15.47 23.78
N GLY A 586 14.43 -16.05 22.96
CA GLY A 586 14.85 -17.01 21.93
C GLY A 586 15.50 -16.29 20.74
N ASP A 587 16.10 -17.05 19.83
CA ASP A 587 16.39 -16.63 18.45
C ASP A 587 16.24 -17.81 17.48
N ASN A 588 15.96 -17.54 16.21
CA ASN A 588 15.77 -18.56 15.19
C ASN A 588 17.05 -18.76 14.35
N GLU A 589 17.38 -20.02 14.05
CA GLU A 589 18.55 -20.40 13.24
C GLU A 589 18.56 -19.74 11.85
N GLY A 590 19.74 -19.33 11.37
CA GLY A 590 19.95 -18.73 10.05
C GLY A 590 21.15 -17.80 10.01
N SER A 591 21.04 -16.68 9.29
CA SER A 591 22.11 -15.68 9.14
C SER A 591 22.73 -15.30 10.49
N PHE A 592 24.03 -15.55 10.68
CA PHE A 592 24.78 -15.36 11.94
C PHE A 592 24.36 -16.22 13.15
N VAL A 593 23.25 -16.94 13.09
CA VAL A 593 22.68 -17.70 14.22
C VAL A 593 22.72 -19.20 13.88
N PRO A 594 23.75 -19.95 14.31
CA PRO A 594 24.01 -21.30 13.79
C PRO A 594 22.96 -22.34 14.18
N THR A 595 22.36 -22.20 15.36
CA THR A 595 21.24 -23.03 15.85
C THR A 595 20.33 -22.14 16.70
N ALA A 596 19.19 -22.61 17.21
CA ALA A 596 18.27 -21.76 17.96
C ALA A 596 18.74 -21.59 19.42
N PRO A 597 19.19 -20.40 19.86
CA PRO A 597 19.57 -20.15 21.25
C PRO A 597 18.39 -19.76 22.13
N LEU A 598 18.59 -19.91 23.44
CA LEU A 598 17.93 -19.09 24.47
C LEU A 598 18.98 -18.17 25.09
N HIS A 599 18.82 -16.85 24.98
CA HIS A 599 19.73 -15.86 25.51
C HIS A 599 19.35 -15.39 26.92
N TRP A 600 20.38 -15.12 27.74
CA TRP A 600 20.26 -14.25 28.91
C TRP A 600 20.63 -12.82 28.51
N VAL A 601 19.65 -11.93 28.45
CA VAL A 601 19.80 -10.61 27.82
C VAL A 601 20.16 -9.56 28.86
N LYS A 602 21.27 -8.86 28.62
CA LYS A 602 21.71 -7.72 29.43
C LYS A 602 21.53 -6.40 28.67
N PRO A 603 21.38 -5.26 29.37
CA PRO A 603 21.33 -3.96 28.72
C PRO A 603 22.55 -3.73 27.83
N GLY A 604 22.32 -3.31 26.57
CA GLY A 604 23.36 -3.03 25.57
C GLY A 604 24.13 -4.25 25.06
N SER A 605 23.66 -5.47 25.33
CA SER A 605 24.32 -6.69 24.85
C SER A 605 24.25 -6.84 23.32
N PHE A 606 25.27 -7.50 22.77
CA PHE A 606 25.33 -8.00 21.39
C PHE A 606 24.96 -9.47 21.38
N ASN A 607 24.05 -9.88 20.49
CA ASN A 607 23.44 -11.21 20.54
C ASN A 607 23.63 -12.06 19.27
N GLY A 608 24.55 -11.69 18.38
CA GLY A 608 25.02 -12.54 17.27
C GLY A 608 24.95 -11.90 15.89
N VAL A 609 23.97 -11.05 15.61
CA VAL A 609 23.74 -10.45 14.29
C VAL A 609 24.40 -9.08 14.18
N VAL A 610 25.50 -9.02 13.43
CA VAL A 610 26.29 -7.79 13.25
C VAL A 610 25.47 -6.66 12.64
N ASP A 611 24.69 -6.95 11.59
CA ASP A 611 23.87 -5.96 10.87
C ASP A 611 22.84 -5.27 11.77
N ALA A 612 22.37 -5.94 12.82
CA ALA A 612 21.34 -5.47 13.74
C ALA A 612 21.90 -4.97 15.08
N TYR A 613 23.23 -4.84 15.21
CA TYR A 613 23.84 -4.40 16.44
C TYR A 613 23.87 -2.86 16.54
N HIS A 614 23.35 -2.34 17.66
CA HIS A 614 23.23 -0.90 17.92
C HIS A 614 24.21 -0.37 18.98
N GLY A 615 25.17 -1.19 19.43
CA GLY A 615 26.15 -0.76 20.42
C GLY A 615 27.35 -0.02 19.83
N THR A 616 28.09 0.67 20.69
CA THR A 616 29.29 1.45 20.32
C THR A 616 30.57 0.63 20.27
N LYS A 617 30.50 -0.66 20.65
CA LYS A 617 31.67 -1.55 20.63
C LYS A 617 32.10 -1.74 19.18
N LYS A 618 33.36 -1.41 18.87
CA LYS A 618 34.00 -1.83 17.64
C LYS A 618 34.10 -3.35 17.66
N LEU A 619 33.19 -4.01 16.97
CA LEU A 619 33.30 -5.42 16.67
C LEU A 619 34.58 -5.58 15.84
N LYS A 620 35.54 -6.33 16.37
CA LYS A 620 36.67 -6.80 15.57
C LYS A 620 36.22 -8.15 15.06
N SER A 621 36.13 -8.32 13.74
CA SER A 621 36.13 -9.66 13.18
C SER A 621 37.57 -10.17 13.28
N SER A 622 37.81 -11.24 14.02
CA SER A 622 39.08 -11.96 13.87
C SER A 622 39.16 -12.46 12.42
N PRO A 623 40.17 -12.07 11.60
CA PRO A 623 40.46 -12.85 10.41
C PRO A 623 40.74 -14.27 10.88
N ILE A 624 40.09 -15.27 10.27
CA ILE A 624 40.47 -16.66 10.47
C ILE A 624 41.96 -16.72 10.13
N LEU A 625 42.78 -16.98 11.14
CA LEU A 625 44.24 -17.01 10.98
C LEU A 625 44.56 -18.14 9.99
N GLY A 626 44.84 -17.78 8.73
CA GLY A 626 45.08 -18.73 7.62
C GLY A 626 44.09 -18.69 6.43
N TYR A 627 43.06 -17.82 6.42
CA TYR A 627 42.01 -17.80 5.38
C TYR A 627 41.79 -16.42 4.72
N GLU A 628 42.86 -15.65 4.52
CA GLU A 628 42.82 -14.43 3.69
C GLU A 628 42.99 -14.79 2.20
N ILE A 629 41.90 -15.22 1.54
CA ILE A 629 41.90 -15.38 0.09
C ILE A 629 41.36 -14.11 -0.56
N GLU A 630 42.25 -13.34 -1.20
CA GLU A 630 41.86 -12.19 -2.02
C GLU A 630 41.05 -12.66 -3.24
N TYR A 631 39.74 -12.39 -3.25
CA TYR A 631 38.86 -12.81 -4.34
C TYR A 631 38.96 -11.83 -5.53
N LYS A 632 39.67 -12.24 -6.59
CA LYS A 632 40.00 -11.37 -7.74
C LYS A 632 38.99 -11.39 -8.89
N ASP A 633 38.04 -12.32 -8.90
CA ASP A 633 37.14 -12.53 -10.04
C ASP A 633 35.66 -12.56 -9.65
N TRP A 634 35.08 -11.38 -9.48
CA TRP A 634 33.68 -11.18 -9.07
C TRP A 634 32.64 -11.74 -10.06
N LYS A 635 33.05 -12.05 -11.31
CA LYS A 635 32.14 -12.57 -12.35
C LYS A 635 31.80 -14.05 -12.20
N LYS A 636 32.55 -14.81 -11.40
CA LYS A 636 32.31 -16.24 -11.12
C LYS A 636 31.61 -16.51 -9.78
N TYR A 637 31.09 -15.47 -9.12
CA TYR A 637 30.45 -15.60 -7.81
C TYR A 637 29.25 -16.56 -7.87
N LYS A 638 29.40 -17.76 -7.29
CA LYS A 638 28.31 -18.72 -7.07
C LYS A 638 28.04 -18.80 -5.58
N ALA A 639 26.83 -18.41 -5.18
CA ALA A 639 26.42 -18.33 -3.77
C ALA A 639 26.48 -19.66 -3.00
N ASN A 640 26.61 -20.79 -3.70
CA ASN A 640 26.46 -22.13 -3.14
C ASN A 640 27.81 -22.83 -2.87
N GLU A 641 28.94 -22.18 -3.17
CA GLU A 641 30.29 -22.77 -3.13
C GLU A 641 31.21 -22.11 -2.07
N ARG A 642 30.66 -21.37 -1.10
CA ARG A 642 31.45 -20.85 0.02
C ARG A 642 31.81 -21.99 0.99
N GLU A 643 33.09 -22.14 1.33
CA GLU A 643 33.48 -22.64 2.65
C GLU A 643 32.99 -21.61 3.68
N GLY A 644 32.34 -22.07 4.75
CA GLY A 644 31.64 -21.21 5.70
C GLY A 644 32.57 -20.19 6.36
N PHE A 645 32.03 -19.01 6.68
CA PHE A 645 32.70 -18.11 7.63
C PHE A 645 32.68 -18.77 9.01
N GLU A 646 33.83 -19.14 9.55
CA GLU A 646 33.95 -19.51 10.95
C GLU A 646 34.03 -18.23 11.79
N HIS A 647 33.02 -17.99 12.62
CA HIS A 647 33.04 -16.93 13.62
C HIS A 647 34.01 -17.31 14.75
N ASP A 648 34.77 -16.34 15.26
CA ASP A 648 35.54 -16.53 16.49
C ASP A 648 34.61 -16.98 17.62
N PRO A 649 34.88 -18.11 18.32
CA PRO A 649 34.02 -18.59 19.41
C PRO A 649 33.80 -17.57 20.53
N SER A 650 34.69 -16.59 20.68
CA SER A 650 34.53 -15.48 21.63
C SER A 650 33.55 -14.39 21.16
N GLU A 651 33.29 -14.32 19.86
CA GLU A 651 32.27 -13.47 19.21
C GLU A 651 30.90 -14.17 19.09
N ALA A 652 30.87 -15.50 19.24
CA ALA A 652 29.62 -16.27 19.25
C ALA A 652 28.72 -15.79 20.42
N PRO A 653 27.38 -15.78 20.24
CA PRO A 653 26.49 -15.45 21.34
C PRO A 653 26.77 -16.38 22.52
N LYS A 654 26.62 -15.88 23.75
CA LYS A 654 26.68 -16.69 24.98
C LYS A 654 25.27 -17.02 25.44
N PRO A 655 24.55 -17.95 24.78
CA PRO A 655 23.22 -18.31 25.23
C PRO A 655 23.28 -19.11 26.53
N LEU A 656 22.15 -19.14 27.22
CA LEU A 656 21.89 -20.08 28.30
C LEU A 656 21.95 -21.52 27.81
N VAL A 657 21.35 -21.77 26.63
CA VAL A 657 21.31 -23.08 25.99
C VAL A 657 21.12 -22.94 24.49
N TRP A 658 21.71 -23.87 23.74
CA TRP A 658 21.45 -24.06 22.31
C TRP A 658 20.48 -25.23 22.13
N MET A 659 19.38 -25.01 21.41
CA MET A 659 18.37 -26.02 21.12
C MET A 659 18.62 -26.59 19.72
N SER A 660 18.93 -27.87 19.63
CA SER A 660 19.08 -28.53 18.33
C SER A 660 17.73 -28.69 17.65
N LYS A 661 17.67 -28.34 16.36
CA LYS A 661 16.52 -28.70 15.54
C LYS A 661 16.61 -30.18 15.24
N LYS A 662 15.81 -31.00 15.92
CA LYS A 662 15.53 -32.36 15.44
C LYS A 662 14.82 -32.18 14.09
N ARG A 663 15.54 -32.43 12.98
CA ARG A 663 14.87 -32.62 11.68
C ARG A 663 14.08 -33.93 11.82
N GLY A 664 12.75 -33.80 11.94
CA GLY A 664 11.82 -34.91 11.84
C GLY A 664 11.79 -35.49 10.44
#